data_AF-A0A0D9VA67-F1
#
_entry.id   AF-A0A0D9VA67-F1
#
_cell.length_a   1.000
_cell.length_b   1.000
_cell.length_c   1.000
_cell.angle_alpha   90.00
_cell.angle_beta   90.00
_cell.angle_gamma   90.00
#
_symmetry.space_group_name_H-M   'P 1'
#
loop_
_entity.id
_entity.type
_entity.pdbx_description
1 polymer ?
#
loop_
_entity_poly.entity_id
_entity_poly.type
_entity_poly.pdbx_seq_one_letter_code
_entity_poly.pdbx_strand_id
1 'polypeptide(L)'
;MSVPDENQSAVERKIFSTVDRILVKIKVLIGDIGSNLKKLPKQSEYSGNNTGDDDTDADADAVALRHIEVNIQAEQLGAGVERFQDTIGTKHRVDAYYYSMPSLADEEDEAAQAQPLSGLQVRPDALDEQLMKCILFLAIFPPGEVIKKRLLIHWWLGEEMVRSADAGKECFDELFDRGLVQPALRRGHCQRTHYFRVHPVVHSQLVDAARSRGFIEFPGGNGKIVGNRRLFLQEGQSSDPSTRGTITNAFLSVFNLDMVYLKMHIAKSRITRVVQLGRWKSSVTHHIELEGDNNLLKNVMACKNLRYLSLRGISLIESIPEAIGMLTELLVLDLRACHNLENLPGSIGSLQKLEYLDLSECFLLEEMPKEIGELSKLQVLKGFLVGSSRKKSNPCRLFDLATKAHNLRKLSITTGRQSLVCDEDELCQLTKCQCLESLTITWRGEASTKACLSLPSSLTKLDLRRAPTTSLLNIIRPSTSASLKRLYLRGGKIRTFGKDSGWKVETLRARFLNELECEWSELHGLFQELHFVEMWRCARLSFWPCDRRGIWEKGSPSMAGRSIGVCYGVKGNNLPPWHEVVQLYASNNIPAMRMFYPHHDVLEALRGTGITISLDVEGQFLPSFASEPSVAAAWVKTNVQAFYPEVSFKYITVGNQVPMREMSYILPAMQNIYTALSEVGLDHIKVSTSVRRDVLGVSYPPSDGAFTSAMEKYMAPLVQFLAKIGAPLLASVFPYFTYVHNQADIDIDYALFTSPGPVVQDGAYNYQNLFDATVDALYSAMEKVGGSTVRVVVSDSGWPSAGAPAATKDNAKTYIQNLINHVGKGTPKRPVPTETYIFAMFNENEKTGDEIERNFGLFEPDKSPVYPISFSSKKG
;
A
#
# COMPACT_ATOMS: atom_id res chain seq x y z
N MET A 1 32.04 28.80 -11.10
CA MET A 1 30.70 29.08 -11.67
C MET A 1 30.18 27.77 -12.24
N SER A 2 29.39 27.05 -11.44
CA SER A 2 28.73 25.80 -11.81
C SER A 2 27.49 26.11 -12.64
N VAL A 3 27.37 25.46 -13.79
CA VAL A 3 26.15 25.44 -14.61
C VAL A 3 25.06 24.71 -13.79
N PRO A 4 23.81 25.21 -13.72
CA PRO A 4 22.74 24.52 -13.00
C PRO A 4 22.25 23.32 -13.83
N ASP A 5 22.09 22.17 -13.17
CA ASP A 5 21.43 20.98 -13.71
C ASP A 5 20.04 21.34 -14.26
N GLU A 6 19.84 21.16 -15.57
CA GLU A 6 18.50 21.19 -16.16
C GLU A 6 17.68 20.04 -15.58
N ASN A 7 16.54 20.39 -14.98
CA ASN A 7 15.55 19.48 -14.42
C ASN A 7 15.25 18.34 -15.41
N GLN A 8 15.56 17.08 -15.07
CA GLN A 8 15.44 15.90 -15.95
C GLN A 8 14.05 15.78 -16.60
N SER A 9 13.00 16.18 -15.88
CA SER A 9 11.61 16.27 -16.37
C SER A 9 11.41 17.26 -17.53
N ALA A 10 12.20 18.33 -17.59
CA ALA A 10 12.16 19.33 -18.64
C ALA A 10 12.89 18.85 -19.90
N VAL A 11 14.03 18.16 -19.73
CA VAL A 11 14.78 17.53 -20.84
C VAL A 11 13.95 16.44 -21.49
N GLU A 12 13.30 15.59 -20.68
CA GLU A 12 12.43 14.52 -21.14
C GLU A 12 11.19 15.06 -21.88
N ARG A 13 10.51 16.08 -21.34
CA ARG A 13 9.43 16.80 -22.04
C ARG A 13 9.88 17.42 -23.36
N LYS A 14 11.11 17.93 -23.43
CA LYS A 14 11.69 18.53 -24.64
C LYS A 14 12.00 17.47 -25.71
N ILE A 15 12.51 16.31 -25.31
CA ILE A 15 12.73 15.16 -26.20
C ILE A 15 11.39 14.66 -26.73
N PHE A 16 10.38 14.44 -25.88
CA PHE A 16 9.08 13.95 -26.32
C PHE A 16 8.31 14.96 -27.17
N SER A 17 8.35 16.25 -26.83
CA SER A 17 7.80 17.30 -27.68
C SER A 17 8.48 17.32 -29.07
N THR A 18 9.77 17.00 -29.12
CA THR A 18 10.51 16.89 -30.38
C THR A 18 10.07 15.64 -31.16
N VAL A 19 9.91 14.51 -30.49
CA VAL A 19 9.42 13.25 -31.09
C VAL A 19 7.99 13.43 -31.62
N ASP A 20 7.07 14.03 -30.86
CA ASP A 20 5.70 14.31 -31.32
C ASP A 20 5.69 15.24 -32.53
N ARG A 21 6.51 16.28 -32.55
CA ARG A 21 6.66 17.15 -33.73
C ARG A 21 7.16 16.38 -34.95
N ILE A 22 8.09 15.44 -34.76
CA ILE A 22 8.59 14.61 -35.86
C ILE A 22 7.49 13.66 -36.36
N LEU A 23 6.73 13.03 -35.46
CA LEU A 23 5.64 12.11 -35.82
C LEU A 23 4.49 12.84 -36.54
N VAL A 24 4.16 14.06 -36.11
CA VAL A 24 3.20 14.92 -36.83
C VAL A 24 3.70 15.25 -38.23
N LYS A 25 4.99 15.61 -38.39
CA LYS A 25 5.58 15.84 -39.71
C LYS A 25 5.54 14.61 -40.61
N ILE A 26 5.78 13.42 -40.06
CA ILE A 26 5.68 12.15 -40.79
C ILE A 26 4.24 11.90 -41.23
N LYS A 27 3.23 12.12 -40.36
CA LYS A 27 1.81 11.98 -40.74
C LYS A 27 1.41 12.96 -41.85
N VAL A 28 1.87 14.20 -41.79
CA VAL A 28 1.65 15.19 -42.84
C VAL A 28 2.27 14.71 -44.16
N LEU A 29 3.52 14.21 -44.12
CA LEU A 29 4.19 13.66 -45.31
C LEU A 29 3.43 12.46 -45.92
N ILE A 30 2.91 11.56 -45.09
CA ILE A 30 2.10 10.41 -45.53
C ILE A 30 0.80 10.91 -46.18
N GLY A 31 0.14 11.92 -45.59
CA GLY A 31 -1.04 12.56 -46.16
C GLY A 31 -0.75 13.25 -47.50
N ASP A 32 0.38 13.93 -47.61
CA ASP A 32 0.84 14.59 -48.83
C ASP A 32 1.12 13.57 -49.94
N ILE A 33 1.80 12.45 -49.61
CA ILE A 33 2.01 11.32 -50.52
C ILE A 33 0.66 10.79 -51.03
N GLY A 34 -0.28 10.51 -50.14
CA GLY A 34 -1.63 10.04 -50.52
C GLY A 34 -2.41 11.05 -51.37
N SER A 35 -2.25 12.35 -51.10
CA SER A 35 -2.89 13.42 -51.87
C SER A 35 -2.29 13.58 -53.27
N ASN A 36 -0.98 13.43 -53.40
CA ASN A 36 -0.27 13.51 -54.67
C ASN A 36 -0.53 12.26 -55.52
N LEU A 37 -0.62 11.08 -54.92
CA LEU A 37 -1.05 9.85 -55.61
C LEU A 37 -2.48 9.96 -56.16
N LYS A 38 -3.39 10.67 -55.46
CA LYS A 38 -4.76 10.94 -55.94
C LYS A 38 -4.85 11.96 -57.07
N LYS A 39 -3.82 12.80 -57.27
CA LYS A 39 -3.73 13.81 -58.33
C LYS A 39 -3.10 13.28 -59.62
N LEU A 40 -2.53 12.08 -59.58
CA LEU A 40 -2.04 11.43 -60.80
C LEU A 40 -3.23 11.03 -61.69
N PRO A 41 -3.10 11.10 -63.02
CA PRO A 41 -4.22 10.88 -63.93
C PRO A 41 -4.81 9.49 -63.73
N LYS A 42 -6.11 9.40 -63.44
CA LYS A 42 -6.84 8.13 -63.48
C LYS A 42 -7.07 7.80 -64.96
N GLN A 43 -6.88 6.53 -65.33
CA GLN A 43 -6.89 5.98 -66.70
C GLN A 43 -8.11 6.31 -67.59
N SER A 44 -9.11 7.06 -67.15
CA SER A 44 -10.31 7.37 -67.93
C SER A 44 -10.22 8.59 -68.85
N GLU A 45 -9.06 9.25 -69.01
CA GLU A 45 -8.89 10.40 -69.92
C GLU A 45 -7.95 10.14 -71.12
N TYR A 46 -7.57 8.90 -71.38
CA TYR A 46 -6.87 8.49 -72.62
C TYR A 46 -7.74 7.68 -73.59
N SER A 47 -9.08 7.76 -73.49
CA SER A 47 -9.96 7.27 -74.56
C SER A 47 -10.17 8.37 -75.60
N GLY A 48 -9.21 8.52 -76.51
CA GLY A 48 -9.30 9.45 -77.64
C GLY A 48 -8.53 8.92 -78.84
N ASN A 49 -9.19 8.07 -79.63
CA ASN A 49 -8.90 7.67 -81.01
C ASN A 49 -7.41 7.46 -81.39
N ASN A 50 -6.99 6.20 -81.51
CA ASN A 50 -6.47 5.71 -82.80
C ASN A 50 -6.21 4.19 -82.79
N THR A 51 -6.36 3.65 -83.97
CA THR A 51 -6.26 2.26 -84.40
C THR A 51 -4.84 1.69 -84.34
N GLY A 52 -4.71 0.45 -83.88
CA GLY A 52 -3.69 -0.51 -84.34
C GLY A 52 -2.44 -0.68 -83.47
N ASP A 53 -2.14 -1.96 -83.21
CA ASP A 53 -0.90 -2.59 -82.75
C ASP A 53 -0.76 -2.95 -81.25
N ASP A 54 -0.71 -4.28 -81.04
CA ASP A 54 -0.33 -5.02 -79.83
C ASP A 54 1.12 -4.70 -79.43
N ASP A 55 1.32 -4.04 -78.27
CA ASP A 55 2.47 -4.24 -77.34
C ASP A 55 2.51 -3.24 -76.15
N THR A 56 1.39 -2.64 -75.71
CA THR A 56 1.42 -1.58 -74.68
C THR A 56 0.59 -1.82 -73.41
N ASP A 57 0.12 -3.04 -73.15
CA ASP A 57 -0.65 -3.34 -71.92
C ASP A 57 0.21 -3.70 -70.69
N ALA A 58 1.48 -4.11 -70.87
CA ALA A 58 2.33 -4.56 -69.76
C ALA A 58 2.86 -3.40 -68.86
N ASP A 59 3.08 -2.21 -69.42
CA ASP A 59 3.60 -1.06 -68.67
C ASP A 59 2.50 -0.33 -67.88
N ALA A 60 1.25 -0.40 -68.34
CA ALA A 60 0.10 0.22 -67.66
C ALA A 60 -0.27 -0.53 -66.36
N ASP A 61 -0.26 -1.86 -66.40
CA ASP A 61 -0.49 -2.71 -65.23
C ASP A 61 0.66 -2.60 -64.19
N ALA A 62 1.91 -2.42 -64.65
CA ALA A 62 3.06 -2.21 -63.77
C ALA A 62 2.97 -0.88 -62.98
N VAL A 63 2.43 0.18 -63.58
CA VAL A 63 2.21 1.48 -62.92
C VAL A 63 1.04 1.41 -61.93
N ALA A 64 -0.01 0.62 -62.23
CA ALA A 64 -1.13 0.40 -61.32
C ALA A 64 -0.73 -0.44 -60.10
N LEU A 65 0.07 -1.50 -60.30
CA LEU A 65 0.62 -2.34 -59.22
C LEU A 65 1.57 -1.56 -58.31
N ARG A 66 2.45 -0.71 -58.86
CA ARG A 66 3.31 0.17 -58.05
C ARG A 66 2.52 1.20 -57.25
N HIS A 67 1.43 1.74 -57.81
CA HIS A 67 0.52 2.63 -57.07
C HIS A 67 -0.14 1.93 -55.88
N ILE A 68 -0.59 0.69 -56.09
CA ILE A 68 -1.20 -0.13 -55.03
C ILE A 68 -0.15 -0.45 -53.96
N GLU A 69 1.07 -0.83 -54.34
CA GLU A 69 2.15 -1.16 -53.42
C GLU A 69 2.60 0.04 -52.58
N VAL A 70 2.73 1.23 -53.19
CA VAL A 70 3.05 2.46 -52.45
C VAL A 70 1.92 2.86 -51.50
N ASN A 71 0.65 2.68 -51.88
CA ASN A 71 -0.48 2.91 -50.97
C ASN A 71 -0.49 1.94 -49.79
N ILE A 72 -0.22 0.64 -50.02
CA ILE A 72 -0.14 -0.37 -48.96
C ILE A 72 1.02 -0.05 -48.01
N GLN A 73 2.18 0.35 -48.52
CA GLN A 73 3.32 0.75 -47.69
C GLN A 73 3.04 2.04 -46.90
N ALA A 74 2.36 3.01 -47.50
CA ALA A 74 1.96 4.25 -46.82
C ALA A 74 0.93 3.98 -45.70
N GLU A 75 -0.04 3.09 -45.92
CA GLU A 75 -0.99 2.66 -44.89
C GLU A 75 -0.31 1.86 -43.76
N GLN A 76 0.62 0.97 -44.09
CA GLN A 76 1.42 0.23 -43.10
C GLN A 76 2.31 1.16 -42.27
N LEU A 77 2.93 2.16 -42.90
CA LEU A 77 3.72 3.18 -42.21
C LEU A 77 2.84 4.06 -41.32
N GLY A 78 1.66 4.45 -41.79
CA GLY A 78 0.64 5.17 -41.00
C GLY A 78 0.19 4.38 -39.77
N ALA A 79 -0.15 3.10 -39.95
CA ALA A 79 -0.51 2.20 -38.85
C ALA A 79 0.66 1.95 -37.89
N GLY A 80 1.90 1.91 -38.38
CA GLY A 80 3.11 1.82 -37.56
C GLY A 80 3.35 3.06 -36.70
N VAL A 81 3.14 4.25 -37.28
CA VAL A 81 3.22 5.54 -36.56
C VAL A 81 2.12 5.63 -35.51
N GLU A 82 0.90 5.17 -35.79
CA GLU A 82 -0.19 5.13 -34.82
C GLU A 82 0.09 4.14 -33.69
N ARG A 83 0.60 2.93 -33.99
CA ARG A 83 1.03 1.98 -32.95
C ARG A 83 2.16 2.53 -32.09
N PHE A 84 3.11 3.24 -32.68
CA PHE A 84 4.22 3.86 -31.93
C PHE A 84 3.73 5.02 -31.06
N GLN A 85 2.79 5.84 -31.54
CA GLN A 85 2.11 6.88 -30.75
C GLN A 85 1.25 6.28 -29.63
N ASP A 86 0.53 5.19 -29.91
CA ASP A 86 -0.21 4.46 -28.89
C ASP A 86 0.72 3.79 -27.88
N THR A 87 1.92 3.36 -28.29
CA THR A 87 2.96 2.82 -27.40
C THR A 87 3.57 3.91 -26.54
N ILE A 88 3.80 5.12 -27.07
CA ILE A 88 4.23 6.29 -26.29
C ILE A 88 3.11 6.75 -25.36
N GLY A 89 1.85 6.76 -25.82
CA GLY A 89 0.68 7.14 -25.03
C GLY A 89 0.33 6.12 -23.95
N THR A 90 0.48 4.82 -24.24
CA THR A 90 0.42 3.78 -23.21
C THR A 90 1.62 3.86 -22.30
N LYS A 91 2.84 4.16 -22.77
CA LYS A 91 3.98 4.46 -21.90
C LYS A 91 3.71 5.68 -21.02
N HIS A 92 3.00 6.71 -21.47
CA HIS A 92 2.61 7.87 -20.66
C HIS A 92 1.51 7.55 -19.62
N ARG A 93 0.56 6.66 -19.97
CA ARG A 93 -0.47 6.13 -19.05
C ARG A 93 0.07 5.03 -18.13
N VAL A 94 1.14 4.37 -18.51
CA VAL A 94 1.87 3.38 -17.73
C VAL A 94 2.82 4.14 -16.81
N ASP A 95 3.65 5.08 -17.27
CA ASP A 95 4.56 5.90 -16.47
C ASP A 95 3.81 6.80 -15.46
N ALA A 96 2.71 7.48 -15.82
CA ALA A 96 1.92 8.23 -14.83
C ALA A 96 1.20 7.32 -13.80
N TYR A 97 1.05 6.03 -14.10
CA TYR A 97 0.40 5.02 -13.26
C TYR A 97 1.40 4.05 -12.60
N TYR A 98 2.66 4.03 -13.04
CA TYR A 98 3.78 3.22 -12.56
C TYR A 98 4.73 4.06 -11.70
N TYR A 99 4.90 5.36 -11.99
CA TYR A 99 5.60 6.29 -11.10
C TYR A 99 4.73 6.77 -9.93
N SER A 100 3.41 6.54 -9.95
CA SER A 100 2.55 6.63 -8.75
C SER A 100 2.34 5.27 -8.06
N MET A 101 2.88 4.18 -8.62
CA MET A 101 2.86 2.87 -8.00
C MET A 101 4.20 2.57 -7.34
N PRO A 102 4.20 2.46 -6.01
CA PRO A 102 5.21 1.72 -5.28
C PRO A 102 5.63 0.42 -5.94
N SER A 103 6.91 0.06 -5.89
CA SER A 103 7.34 -1.31 -6.21
C SER A 103 6.46 -2.30 -5.42
N LEU A 104 5.66 -3.12 -6.10
CA LEU A 104 4.73 -4.08 -5.48
C LEU A 104 5.40 -5.09 -4.53
N ALA A 105 6.73 -5.10 -4.48
CA ALA A 105 7.53 -5.94 -3.60
C ALA A 105 8.17 -5.20 -2.42
N ASP A 106 8.24 -3.86 -2.41
CA ASP A 106 9.07 -3.10 -1.46
C ASP A 106 8.46 -1.74 -1.02
N GLU A 107 7.24 -1.66 -0.43
CA GLU A 107 6.73 -0.45 0.26
C GLU A 107 5.64 -0.77 1.32
N GLU A 108 5.40 -0.04 2.43
CA GLU A 108 6.14 0.98 3.19
C GLU A 108 6.59 0.32 4.51
N ASP A 109 7.87 0.42 4.85
CA ASP A 109 8.41 -0.08 6.12
C ASP A 109 8.79 1.16 6.98
N GLU A 110 8.35 1.24 8.24
CA GLU A 110 8.61 2.41 9.10
C GLU A 110 10.08 2.47 9.53
N ALA A 111 10.65 3.67 9.61
CA ALA A 111 11.99 3.88 10.14
C ALA A 111 12.05 3.42 11.61
N ALA A 112 12.94 2.48 11.93
CA ALA A 112 13.10 2.04 13.31
C ALA A 112 13.72 3.15 14.17
N GLN A 113 13.23 3.31 15.41
CA GLN A 113 13.84 4.17 16.43
C GLN A 113 15.28 3.73 16.72
N ALA A 114 16.21 4.69 16.78
CA ALA A 114 17.61 4.44 17.08
C ALA A 114 17.79 4.04 18.56
N GLN A 115 18.55 2.97 18.83
CA GLN A 115 18.94 2.60 20.19
C GLN A 115 20.03 3.54 20.74
N PRO A 116 20.09 3.76 22.07
CA PRO A 116 21.07 4.65 22.70
C PRO A 116 22.53 4.23 22.47
N LEU A 117 23.41 5.23 22.40
CA LEU A 117 24.78 5.21 21.86
C LEU A 117 25.86 4.54 22.73
N SER A 118 25.56 4.04 23.94
CA SER A 118 26.60 3.60 24.87
C SER A 118 27.04 2.15 24.62
N GLY A 119 28.20 1.96 23.97
CA GLY A 119 28.97 0.70 24.02
C GLY A 119 29.26 -0.02 22.69
N LEU A 120 28.96 0.56 21.52
CA LEU A 120 29.25 -0.08 20.22
C LEU A 120 30.75 -0.07 19.88
N GLN A 121 31.49 -1.07 20.38
CA GLN A 121 32.84 -1.42 19.92
C GLN A 121 32.81 -2.79 19.24
N VAL A 122 33.26 -2.85 17.99
CA VAL A 122 33.66 -4.09 17.32
C VAL A 122 34.91 -4.57 18.02
N ARG A 123 34.78 -5.56 18.92
CA ARG A 123 35.93 -6.23 19.54
C ARG A 123 36.34 -7.39 18.63
N PRO A 124 37.45 -7.27 17.86
CA PRO A 124 37.78 -8.28 16.88
C PRO A 124 38.11 -9.64 17.49
N ASP A 125 38.58 -9.62 18.75
CA ASP A 125 38.94 -10.82 19.52
C ASP A 125 37.71 -11.57 20.07
N ALA A 126 36.51 -10.98 19.99
CA ALA A 126 35.27 -11.56 20.51
C ALA A 126 34.37 -12.16 19.42
N LEU A 127 34.80 -12.10 18.15
CA LEU A 127 34.11 -12.67 16.99
C LEU A 127 34.95 -13.83 16.45
N ASP A 128 34.30 -14.94 16.11
CA ASP A 128 35.01 -16.00 15.38
C ASP A 128 35.41 -15.52 13.97
N GLU A 129 36.28 -16.30 13.33
CA GLU A 129 36.83 -15.95 12.01
C GLU A 129 35.75 -15.82 10.93
N GLN A 130 34.68 -16.61 11.02
CA GLN A 130 33.59 -16.62 10.05
C GLN A 130 32.76 -15.33 10.16
N LEU A 131 32.32 -15.02 11.38
CA LEU A 131 31.52 -13.84 11.70
C LEU A 131 32.29 -12.54 11.43
N MET A 132 33.60 -12.55 11.72
CA MET A 132 34.52 -11.46 11.36
C MET A 132 34.56 -11.23 9.85
N LYS A 133 34.75 -12.27 9.03
CA LYS A 133 34.75 -12.11 7.57
C LYS A 133 33.39 -11.62 7.05
N CYS A 134 32.29 -12.11 7.62
CA CYS A 134 30.93 -11.67 7.28
C CYS A 134 30.70 -10.17 7.55
N ILE A 135 31.07 -9.68 8.73
CA ILE A 135 30.83 -8.27 9.09
C ILE A 135 31.74 -7.29 8.35
N LEU A 136 32.98 -7.68 8.00
CA LEU A 136 33.91 -6.79 7.29
C LEU A 136 33.40 -6.32 5.92
N PHE A 137 32.51 -7.08 5.26
CA PHE A 137 31.85 -6.61 4.04
C PHE A 137 31.03 -5.36 4.22
N LEU A 138 30.53 -5.11 5.42
CA LEU A 138 29.69 -3.95 5.65
C LEU A 138 30.47 -2.63 5.54
N ALA A 139 31.80 -2.68 5.57
CA ALA A 139 32.69 -1.52 5.40
C ALA A 139 32.66 -0.91 3.99
N ILE A 140 32.06 -1.59 3.00
CA ILE A 140 31.97 -1.10 1.62
C ILE A 140 30.75 -0.19 1.42
N PHE A 141 29.71 -0.36 2.24
CA PHE A 141 28.46 0.37 2.08
C PHE A 141 28.62 1.73 2.75
N PRO A 142 28.16 2.83 2.13
CA PRO A 142 28.25 4.14 2.77
C PRO A 142 27.60 4.13 4.17
N PRO A 143 28.14 4.90 5.13
CA PRO A 143 27.70 4.87 6.51
C PRO A 143 26.23 5.29 6.64
N GLY A 144 25.45 4.53 7.42
CA GLY A 144 24.03 4.81 7.67
C GLY A 144 23.06 4.36 6.57
N GLU A 145 23.55 3.83 5.45
CA GLU A 145 22.71 3.36 4.34
C GLU A 145 21.81 2.18 4.72
N VAL A 146 20.65 2.11 4.06
CA VAL A 146 19.67 1.03 4.26
C VAL A 146 19.99 -0.14 3.33
N ILE A 147 20.35 -1.28 3.93
CA ILE A 147 20.80 -2.47 3.22
C ILE A 147 19.77 -3.59 3.38
N LYS A 148 19.48 -4.30 2.29
CA LYS A 148 18.59 -5.47 2.31
C LYS A 148 19.36 -6.70 2.82
N LYS A 149 18.91 -7.29 3.94
CA LYS A 149 19.53 -8.48 4.58
C LYS A 149 19.87 -9.59 3.58
N ARG A 150 18.96 -9.87 2.65
CA ARG A 150 19.10 -10.95 1.67
C ARG A 150 20.29 -10.77 0.73
N LEU A 151 20.58 -9.54 0.31
CA LEU A 151 21.68 -9.24 -0.59
C LEU A 151 23.02 -9.63 0.05
N LEU A 152 23.17 -9.29 1.33
CA LEU A 152 24.35 -9.62 2.12
C LEU A 152 24.53 -11.14 2.27
N ILE A 153 23.45 -11.86 2.61
CA ILE A 153 23.48 -13.33 2.75
C ILE A 153 23.87 -14.01 1.43
N HIS A 154 23.31 -13.57 0.30
CA HIS A 154 23.66 -14.14 -1.00
C HIS A 154 25.11 -13.87 -1.38
N TRP A 155 25.65 -12.71 -1.03
CA TRP A 155 27.08 -12.44 -1.20
C TRP A 155 27.92 -13.38 -0.36
N TRP A 156 27.67 -13.46 0.96
CA TRP A 156 28.41 -14.36 1.86
C TRP A 156 28.36 -15.81 1.37
N LEU A 157 27.20 -16.23 0.87
CA LEU A 157 27.03 -17.54 0.26
C LEU A 157 27.94 -17.68 -0.95
N GLY A 158 27.95 -16.72 -1.87
CA GLY A 158 28.77 -16.73 -3.09
C GLY A 158 30.28 -16.78 -2.83
N GLU A 159 30.79 -16.04 -1.84
CA GLU A 159 32.21 -16.07 -1.45
C GLU A 159 32.63 -17.29 -0.59
N GLU A 160 31.70 -18.20 -0.26
CA GLU A 160 31.93 -19.38 0.62
C GLU A 160 32.17 -19.05 2.09
N MET A 161 31.70 -17.89 2.56
CA MET A 161 31.78 -17.56 3.98
C MET A 161 30.73 -18.27 4.81
N VAL A 162 29.60 -18.62 4.18
CA VAL A 162 28.53 -19.39 4.80
C VAL A 162 28.20 -20.58 3.91
N ARG A 163 27.80 -21.69 4.54
CA ARG A 163 27.55 -22.96 3.84
C ARG A 163 26.18 -23.02 3.18
N SER A 164 25.24 -22.20 3.64
CA SER A 164 23.87 -22.12 3.14
C SER A 164 23.26 -20.74 3.43
N ALA A 165 22.13 -20.43 2.79
CA ALA A 165 21.37 -19.22 3.09
C ALA A 165 20.85 -19.17 4.54
N ASP A 166 20.53 -20.33 5.13
CA ASP A 166 20.09 -20.44 6.53
C ASP A 166 21.25 -20.17 7.50
N ALA A 167 22.45 -20.72 7.26
CA ALA A 167 23.64 -20.39 8.04
C ALA A 167 24.00 -18.89 7.94
N GLY A 168 23.82 -18.28 6.77
CA GLY A 168 23.98 -16.82 6.63
C GLY A 168 22.91 -16.02 7.36
N LYS A 169 21.70 -16.56 7.52
CA LYS A 169 20.66 -15.93 8.35
C LYS A 169 21.03 -16.00 9.83
N GLU A 170 21.55 -17.12 10.31
CA GLU A 170 22.05 -17.30 11.67
C GLU A 170 23.21 -16.35 11.98
N CYS A 171 24.21 -16.26 11.09
CA CYS A 171 25.30 -15.29 11.22
C CYS A 171 24.78 -13.85 11.32
N PHE A 172 23.81 -13.47 10.47
CA PHE A 172 23.20 -12.15 10.55
C PHE A 172 22.46 -11.92 11.87
N ASP A 173 21.69 -12.91 12.32
CA ASP A 173 20.91 -12.81 13.55
C ASP A 173 21.86 -12.63 14.76
N GLU A 174 23.01 -13.31 14.78
CA GLU A 174 24.06 -13.08 15.78
C GLU A 174 24.67 -11.67 15.71
N LEU A 175 24.97 -11.14 14.51
CA LEU A 175 25.44 -9.75 14.36
C LEU A 175 24.40 -8.74 14.87
N PHE A 176 23.12 -9.03 14.67
CA PHE A 176 22.00 -8.21 15.12
C PHE A 176 21.87 -8.26 16.65
N ASP A 177 21.93 -9.44 17.25
CA ASP A 177 21.85 -9.64 18.71
C ASP A 177 23.02 -9.00 19.45
N ARG A 178 24.21 -8.97 18.82
CA ARG A 178 25.39 -8.25 19.31
C ARG A 178 25.32 -6.72 19.10
N GLY A 179 24.26 -6.20 18.49
CA GLY A 179 24.05 -4.77 18.25
C GLY A 179 24.96 -4.16 17.17
N LEU A 180 25.67 -4.97 16.38
CA LEU A 180 26.61 -4.51 15.36
C LEU A 180 25.89 -4.02 14.09
N VAL A 181 24.67 -4.48 13.87
CA VAL A 181 23.75 -4.00 12.84
C VAL A 181 22.41 -3.63 13.48
N GLN A 182 21.77 -2.59 12.96
CA GLN A 182 20.51 -2.07 13.50
C GLN A 182 19.38 -2.26 12.50
N PRO A 183 18.14 -2.52 12.94
CA PRO A 183 17.00 -2.57 12.03
C PRO A 183 16.83 -1.19 11.39
N ALA A 184 16.76 -1.14 10.07
CA ALA A 184 16.59 0.13 9.36
C ALA A 184 15.13 0.42 9.08
N LEU A 185 14.40 -0.59 8.64
CA LEU A 185 12.98 -0.51 8.36
C LEU A 185 12.27 -1.69 9.04
N ARG A 186 11.23 -1.41 9.81
CA ARG A 186 10.43 -2.44 10.49
C ARG A 186 9.15 -2.72 9.72
N ARG A 187 8.85 -4.00 9.63
CA ARG A 187 7.58 -4.52 9.13
C ARG A 187 6.67 -4.74 10.33
N GLY A 188 5.56 -4.00 10.42
CA GLY A 188 4.66 -4.06 11.59
C GLY A 188 4.15 -5.47 11.96
N HIS A 189 4.22 -6.41 11.03
CA HIS A 189 3.69 -7.78 11.12
C HIS A 189 4.73 -8.87 11.38
N CYS A 190 6.02 -8.54 11.41
CA CYS A 190 7.04 -9.51 11.75
C CYS A 190 8.20 -8.84 12.49
N GLN A 191 8.64 -9.51 13.55
CA GLN A 191 9.86 -9.12 14.27
C GLN A 191 11.14 -9.40 13.45
N ARG A 192 11.01 -9.93 12.22
CA ARG A 192 12.15 -10.26 11.37
C ARG A 192 12.69 -9.01 10.66
N THR A 193 13.95 -8.71 10.91
CA THR A 193 14.67 -7.63 10.22
C THR A 193 14.94 -8.02 8.77
N HIS A 194 14.31 -7.30 7.83
CA HIS A 194 14.55 -7.45 6.38
C HIS A 194 15.51 -6.40 5.83
N TYR A 195 15.50 -5.21 6.44
CA TYR A 195 16.35 -4.09 6.11
C TYR A 195 17.08 -3.64 7.36
N PHE A 196 18.38 -3.41 7.22
CA PHE A 196 19.25 -3.02 8.33
C PHE A 196 20.17 -1.89 7.88
N ARG A 197 20.78 -1.22 8.85
CA ARG A 197 21.80 -0.20 8.64
C ARG A 197 22.95 -0.45 9.59
N VAL A 198 24.12 0.06 9.24
CA VAL A 198 25.29 0.04 10.12
C VAL A 198 25.47 1.43 10.70
N HIS A 199 25.61 1.49 12.02
CA HIS A 199 25.86 2.75 12.70
C HIS A 199 27.20 3.35 12.24
N PRO A 200 27.32 4.66 11.97
CA PRO A 200 28.55 5.27 11.44
C PRO A 200 29.82 4.97 12.25
N VAL A 201 29.70 4.90 13.59
CA VAL A 201 30.83 4.53 14.47
C VAL A 201 31.29 3.09 14.24
N VAL A 202 30.36 2.13 14.12
CA VAL A 202 30.69 0.73 13.80
C VAL A 202 31.29 0.65 12.40
N HIS A 203 30.71 1.37 11.44
CA HIS A 203 31.21 1.43 10.08
C HIS A 203 32.68 1.90 10.02
N SER A 204 33.04 2.97 10.74
CA SER A 204 34.44 3.44 10.81
C SER A 204 35.38 2.35 11.34
N GLN A 205 35.00 1.65 12.41
CA GLN A 205 35.79 0.56 12.98
C GLN A 205 35.94 -0.60 12.00
N LEU A 206 34.91 -0.91 11.22
CA LEU A 206 34.95 -1.94 10.18
C LEU A 206 35.87 -1.55 9.02
N VAL A 207 35.90 -0.28 8.61
CA VAL A 207 36.83 0.23 7.59
C VAL A 207 38.28 0.07 8.06
N ASP A 208 38.59 0.45 9.29
CA ASP A 208 39.95 0.30 9.85
C ASP A 208 40.33 -1.18 10.03
N ALA A 209 39.40 -2.02 10.48
CA ALA A 209 39.59 -3.46 10.59
C ALA A 209 39.80 -4.13 9.23
N ALA A 210 39.07 -3.69 8.19
CA ALA A 210 39.21 -4.20 6.84
C ALA A 210 40.54 -3.76 6.22
N ARG A 211 40.97 -2.51 6.45
CA ARG A 211 42.26 -1.98 5.96
C ARG A 211 43.45 -2.70 6.62
N SER A 212 43.43 -2.84 7.94
CA SER A 212 44.51 -3.53 8.69
C SER A 212 44.67 -5.00 8.30
N ARG A 213 43.58 -5.66 7.88
CA ARG A 213 43.58 -7.06 7.43
C ARG A 213 43.79 -7.25 5.92
N GLY A 214 43.91 -6.16 5.15
CA GLY A 214 43.95 -6.23 3.70
C GLY A 214 42.69 -6.87 3.08
N PHE A 215 41.55 -6.78 3.76
CA PHE A 215 40.30 -7.45 3.37
C PHE A 215 39.58 -6.71 2.22
N ILE A 216 39.64 -5.37 2.22
CA ILE A 216 39.05 -4.47 1.22
C ILE A 216 40.11 -3.44 0.79
N GLU A 217 40.19 -3.16 -0.50
CA GLU A 217 40.99 -2.08 -1.07
C GLU A 217 40.15 -0.79 -1.10
N PHE A 218 40.58 0.23 -0.35
CA PHE A 218 39.97 1.55 -0.36
C PHE A 218 40.84 2.53 -1.17
N PRO A 219 40.26 3.49 -1.92
CA PRO A 219 41.02 4.48 -2.68
C PRO A 219 42.02 5.25 -1.81
N GLY A 220 43.26 5.41 -2.28
CA GLY A 220 44.30 6.22 -1.62
C GLY A 220 45.26 5.49 -0.66
N GLY A 221 45.23 4.16 -0.59
CA GLY A 221 46.14 3.38 0.28
C GLY A 221 47.40 2.85 -0.44
N ASN A 222 48.60 3.19 0.06
CA ASN A 222 49.90 2.70 -0.44
C ASN A 222 50.27 1.26 0.02
N GLY A 223 49.28 0.41 0.34
CA GLY A 223 49.52 -0.91 0.93
C GLY A 223 49.86 -2.02 -0.08
N LYS A 224 50.85 -2.87 0.22
CA LYS A 224 51.07 -4.14 -0.50
C LYS A 224 49.95 -5.13 -0.14
N ILE A 225 49.23 -5.61 -1.15
CA ILE A 225 48.10 -6.54 -1.01
C ILE A 225 48.60 -7.95 -0.68
N VAL A 226 48.05 -8.54 0.38
CA VAL A 226 48.20 -9.98 0.71
C VAL A 226 46.79 -10.61 0.64
N GLY A 227 46.43 -11.23 -0.49
CA GLY A 227 45.16 -11.97 -0.63
C GLY A 227 44.38 -11.77 -1.94
N ASN A 228 43.21 -12.43 -2.03
CA ASN A 228 42.28 -12.37 -3.18
C ASN A 228 41.54 -11.01 -3.23
N ARG A 229 41.67 -10.28 -4.35
CA ARG A 229 41.15 -8.89 -4.47
C ARG A 229 39.63 -8.84 -4.65
N ARG A 230 38.97 -7.86 -4.01
CA ARG A 230 37.56 -7.49 -4.23
C ARG A 230 37.51 -6.12 -4.90
N LEU A 231 36.73 -5.98 -5.97
CA LEU A 231 36.59 -4.76 -6.75
C LEU A 231 35.26 -4.06 -6.44
N PHE A 232 35.33 -2.75 -6.24
CA PHE A 232 34.17 -1.89 -6.03
C PHE A 232 34.10 -0.86 -7.14
N LEU A 233 32.94 -0.74 -7.77
CA LEU A 233 32.73 0.19 -8.87
C LEU A 233 32.03 1.42 -8.29
N GLN A 234 32.74 2.55 -8.30
CA GLN A 234 32.24 3.81 -7.77
C GLN A 234 32.48 4.97 -8.76
N GLU A 235 31.52 5.87 -8.87
CA GLU A 235 31.62 7.08 -9.67
C GLU A 235 32.75 7.99 -9.11
N GLY A 236 33.65 8.47 -9.99
CA GLY A 236 34.74 9.37 -9.62
C GLY A 236 36.09 8.73 -9.20
N GLN A 237 36.21 7.39 -9.18
CA GLN A 237 37.47 6.71 -8.81
C GLN A 237 38.56 6.62 -9.91
N SER A 238 38.41 7.27 -11.08
CA SER A 238 39.44 7.32 -12.14
C SER A 238 39.61 8.72 -12.72
N SER A 239 40.85 9.22 -12.75
CA SER A 239 41.25 10.51 -13.35
C SER A 239 41.41 10.47 -14.87
N ASP A 240 41.34 9.28 -15.50
CA ASP A 240 41.42 9.11 -16.95
C ASP A 240 40.10 8.48 -17.49
N PRO A 241 39.37 9.18 -18.39
CA PRO A 241 38.16 8.69 -19.04
C PRO A 241 38.38 7.47 -19.95
N SER A 242 39.61 7.29 -20.46
CA SER A 242 39.92 6.25 -21.46
C SER A 242 40.26 4.89 -20.85
N THR A 243 40.60 4.83 -19.56
CA THR A 243 40.87 3.60 -18.78
C THR A 243 39.73 3.19 -17.85
N ARG A 244 38.55 3.84 -17.95
CA ARG A 244 37.33 3.40 -17.25
C ARG A 244 37.01 1.95 -17.65
N GLY A 245 37.37 1.00 -16.77
CA GLY A 245 36.82 -0.35 -16.79
C GLY A 245 37.63 -1.46 -17.48
N THR A 246 38.89 -1.28 -17.87
CA THR A 246 39.70 -2.45 -18.28
C THR A 246 40.17 -3.22 -17.05
N ILE A 247 39.35 -4.14 -16.55
CA ILE A 247 39.70 -5.05 -15.45
C ILE A 247 40.60 -6.15 -16.02
N THR A 248 41.91 -5.86 -16.09
CA THR A 248 42.94 -6.81 -16.57
C THR A 248 43.32 -7.86 -15.52
N ASN A 249 42.99 -7.63 -14.25
CA ASN A 249 43.30 -8.51 -13.12
C ASN A 249 42.10 -9.36 -12.69
N ALA A 250 42.38 -10.55 -12.16
CA ALA A 250 41.37 -11.43 -11.60
C ALA A 250 40.93 -10.96 -10.20
N PHE A 251 39.62 -10.83 -9.97
CA PHE A 251 39.04 -10.47 -8.68
C PHE A 251 38.15 -11.60 -8.15
N LEU A 252 38.17 -11.86 -6.85
CA LEU A 252 37.25 -12.80 -6.21
C LEU A 252 35.81 -12.32 -6.31
N SER A 253 35.59 -11.00 -6.18
CA SER A 253 34.26 -10.40 -6.19
C SER A 253 34.26 -9.01 -6.81
N VAL A 254 33.19 -8.70 -7.55
CA VAL A 254 32.95 -7.40 -8.18
C VAL A 254 31.59 -6.88 -7.69
N PHE A 255 31.56 -5.65 -7.18
CA PHE A 255 30.34 -5.03 -6.67
C PHE A 255 30.15 -3.60 -7.17
N ASN A 256 28.98 -3.33 -7.73
CA ASN A 256 28.59 -1.99 -8.15
C ASN A 256 28.00 -1.20 -6.97
N LEU A 257 28.68 -0.14 -6.53
CA LEU A 257 28.20 0.72 -5.44
C LEU A 257 27.25 1.81 -5.96
N ASP A 258 27.64 2.52 -7.02
CA ASP A 258 26.87 3.66 -7.55
C ASP A 258 27.11 3.97 -9.04
N MET A 259 27.78 3.09 -9.80
CA MET A 259 27.95 3.30 -11.24
C MET A 259 26.63 3.15 -11.99
N VAL A 260 26.25 4.23 -12.68
CA VAL A 260 25.07 4.30 -13.55
C VAL A 260 25.34 3.66 -14.91
N TYR A 261 26.53 3.88 -15.49
CA TYR A 261 26.91 3.33 -16.80
C TYR A 261 28.03 2.31 -16.66
N LEU A 262 27.71 1.04 -16.96
CA LEU A 262 28.64 -0.06 -16.85
C LEU A 262 29.37 -0.28 -18.17
N LYS A 263 30.55 0.35 -18.29
CA LYS A 263 31.53 0.08 -19.33
C LYS A 263 32.76 -0.58 -18.71
N MET A 264 32.85 -1.91 -18.78
CA MET A 264 34.01 -2.63 -18.27
C MET A 264 34.25 -3.95 -19.01
N HIS A 265 35.49 -4.41 -18.96
CA HIS A 265 35.90 -5.71 -19.45
C HIS A 265 36.37 -6.57 -18.28
N ILE A 266 35.55 -7.53 -17.86
CA ILE A 266 35.95 -8.54 -16.86
C ILE A 266 36.77 -9.62 -17.56
N ALA A 267 38.07 -9.71 -17.25
CA ALA A 267 38.90 -10.80 -17.77
C ALA A 267 38.36 -12.17 -17.34
N LYS A 268 38.52 -13.17 -18.21
CA LYS A 268 38.21 -14.57 -17.88
C LYS A 268 39.00 -14.96 -16.63
N SER A 269 38.28 -15.23 -15.54
CA SER A 269 38.88 -15.45 -14.23
C SER A 269 38.45 -16.79 -13.65
N ARG A 270 39.41 -17.50 -13.05
CA ARG A 270 39.16 -18.75 -12.32
C ARG A 270 38.90 -18.52 -10.84
N ILE A 271 39.08 -17.31 -10.33
CA ILE A 271 38.87 -17.01 -8.90
C ILE A 271 37.58 -16.24 -8.64
N THR A 272 36.95 -15.68 -9.67
CA THR A 272 35.73 -14.87 -9.51
C THR A 272 34.55 -15.72 -9.10
N ARG A 273 33.97 -15.38 -7.94
CA ARG A 273 32.82 -16.09 -7.33
C ARG A 273 31.57 -15.22 -7.22
N VAL A 274 31.72 -13.90 -7.12
CA VAL A 274 30.59 -12.97 -6.96
C VAL A 274 30.68 -11.83 -7.96
N VAL A 275 29.58 -11.58 -8.67
CA VAL A 275 29.42 -10.41 -9.55
C VAL A 275 28.04 -9.79 -9.27
N GLN A 276 28.05 -8.67 -8.54
CA GLN A 276 26.88 -7.83 -8.32
C GLN A 276 27.00 -6.57 -9.16
N LEU A 277 26.36 -6.54 -10.33
CA LEU A 277 26.34 -5.34 -11.18
C LEU A 277 25.06 -4.51 -10.99
N GLY A 278 23.99 -5.18 -10.55
CA GLY A 278 22.69 -4.58 -10.38
C GLY A 278 22.50 -3.79 -9.08
N ARG A 279 21.36 -3.11 -9.01
CA ARG A 279 20.96 -2.19 -7.95
C ARG A 279 20.85 -2.90 -6.58
N TRP A 280 21.71 -2.51 -5.65
CA TRP A 280 21.64 -2.97 -4.25
C TRP A 280 20.73 -2.09 -3.39
N LYS A 281 20.69 -0.76 -3.64
CA LYS A 281 19.78 0.18 -2.95
C LYS A 281 18.31 -0.19 -3.17
N SER A 282 17.46 0.17 -2.21
CA SER A 282 16.01 -0.03 -2.32
C SER A 282 15.35 0.99 -3.25
N SER A 283 15.92 2.20 -3.40
CA SER A 283 15.36 3.26 -4.24
C SER A 283 15.21 2.84 -5.70
N VAL A 284 14.08 3.18 -6.30
CA VAL A 284 13.82 2.99 -7.74
C VAL A 284 14.51 4.02 -8.63
N THR A 285 15.00 5.12 -8.06
CA THR A 285 15.61 6.25 -8.80
C THR A 285 17.01 5.96 -9.34
N HIS A 286 17.64 4.87 -8.90
CA HIS A 286 18.97 4.48 -9.37
C HIS A 286 18.82 3.59 -10.61
N HIS A 287 19.08 4.17 -11.78
CA HIS A 287 19.09 3.50 -13.08
C HIS A 287 20.50 2.97 -13.38
N ILE A 288 20.61 1.77 -13.95
CA ILE A 288 21.89 1.18 -14.35
C ILE A 288 21.78 0.67 -15.78
N GLU A 289 22.64 1.18 -16.65
CA GLU A 289 22.70 0.85 -18.07
C GLU A 289 24.01 0.11 -18.40
N LEU A 290 23.92 -0.85 -19.33
CA LEU A 290 25.10 -1.44 -19.97
C LEU A 290 25.46 -0.62 -21.20
N GLU A 291 26.71 -0.14 -21.26
CA GLU A 291 27.20 0.67 -22.37
C GLU A 291 28.01 -0.22 -23.35
N GLY A 292 27.50 -0.39 -24.59
CA GLY A 292 28.15 -1.14 -25.67
C GLY A 292 27.58 -2.55 -25.92
N ASP A 293 28.16 -3.27 -26.90
CA ASP A 293 27.73 -4.63 -27.29
C ASP A 293 27.75 -5.60 -26.09
N ASN A 294 26.87 -6.63 -26.10
CA ASN A 294 26.64 -7.71 -25.11
C ASN A 294 27.88 -8.51 -24.62
N ASN A 295 29.10 -8.06 -24.92
CA ASN A 295 30.37 -8.67 -24.56
C ASN A 295 30.62 -8.71 -23.04
N LEU A 296 30.09 -7.77 -22.25
CA LEU A 296 30.24 -7.83 -20.78
C LEU A 296 29.61 -9.11 -20.22
N LEU A 297 28.37 -9.42 -20.61
CA LEU A 297 27.66 -10.62 -20.15
C LEU A 297 28.39 -11.89 -20.59
N LYS A 298 28.87 -11.95 -21.84
CA LYS A 298 29.69 -13.09 -22.33
C LYS A 298 30.94 -13.30 -21.48
N ASN A 299 31.59 -12.22 -21.06
CA ASN A 299 32.80 -12.27 -20.24
C ASN A 299 32.53 -12.70 -18.79
N VAL A 300 31.46 -12.17 -18.17
CA VAL A 300 31.00 -12.63 -16.85
C VAL A 300 30.68 -14.12 -16.88
N MET A 301 30.00 -14.59 -17.93
CA MET A 301 29.63 -16.00 -18.13
C MET A 301 30.83 -16.91 -18.41
N ALA A 302 31.98 -16.36 -18.78
CA ALA A 302 33.22 -17.14 -18.91
C ALA A 302 33.89 -17.43 -17.55
N CYS A 303 33.46 -16.80 -16.45
CA CYS A 303 33.96 -17.03 -15.11
C CYS A 303 33.30 -18.28 -14.48
N LYS A 304 33.78 -19.47 -14.85
CA LYS A 304 33.14 -20.77 -14.51
C LYS A 304 32.93 -21.05 -13.01
N ASN A 305 33.69 -20.41 -12.13
CA ASN A 305 33.58 -20.55 -10.67
C ASN A 305 32.63 -19.53 -10.04
N LEU A 306 31.83 -18.82 -10.85
CA LEU A 306 30.85 -17.86 -10.37
C LEU A 306 29.72 -18.56 -9.61
N ARG A 307 29.47 -18.10 -8.38
CA ARG A 307 28.48 -18.65 -7.45
C ARG A 307 27.31 -17.68 -7.20
N TYR A 308 27.53 -16.39 -7.39
CA TYR A 308 26.49 -15.36 -7.31
C TYR A 308 26.59 -14.36 -8.47
N LEU A 309 25.49 -14.20 -9.20
CA LEU A 309 25.31 -13.20 -10.24
C LEU A 309 24.03 -12.39 -9.98
N SER A 310 24.14 -11.06 -9.93
CA SER A 310 22.98 -10.17 -9.92
C SER A 310 23.11 -9.09 -10.98
N LEU A 311 22.07 -9.03 -11.81
CA LEU A 311 21.85 -8.01 -12.82
C LEU A 311 20.61 -7.17 -12.48
N ARG A 312 20.18 -7.21 -11.21
CA ARG A 312 18.96 -6.58 -10.73
C ARG A 312 18.85 -5.13 -11.20
N GLY A 313 17.74 -4.77 -11.84
CA GLY A 313 17.45 -3.40 -12.25
C GLY A 313 18.32 -2.84 -13.37
N ILE A 314 19.13 -3.68 -14.03
CA ILE A 314 19.89 -3.26 -15.21
C ILE A 314 18.94 -3.23 -16.42
N SER A 315 18.92 -2.11 -17.13
CA SER A 315 18.17 -1.91 -18.37
C SER A 315 18.96 -2.39 -19.60
N LEU A 316 18.28 -2.47 -20.75
CA LEU A 316 18.87 -2.87 -22.05
C LEU A 316 19.34 -4.33 -22.17
N ILE A 317 19.18 -5.16 -21.12
CA ILE A 317 19.37 -6.61 -21.23
C ILE A 317 18.11 -7.23 -21.85
N GLU A 318 18.12 -7.43 -23.17
CA GLU A 318 17.02 -8.06 -23.92
C GLU A 318 17.01 -9.59 -23.76
N SER A 319 18.19 -10.21 -23.71
CA SER A 319 18.34 -11.65 -23.56
C SER A 319 19.58 -12.02 -22.74
N ILE A 320 19.49 -13.14 -22.01
CA ILE A 320 20.63 -13.76 -21.34
C ILE A 320 21.32 -14.71 -22.35
N PRO A 321 22.64 -14.57 -22.62
CA PRO A 321 23.34 -15.47 -23.55
C PRO A 321 23.36 -16.95 -23.13
N GLU A 322 23.40 -17.86 -24.10
CA GLU A 322 23.54 -19.32 -23.90
C GLU A 322 24.80 -19.72 -23.10
N ALA A 323 25.80 -18.84 -23.02
CA ALA A 323 26.98 -19.05 -22.19
C ALA A 323 26.65 -19.15 -20.70
N ILE A 324 25.45 -18.75 -20.24
CA ILE A 324 25.03 -18.90 -18.84
C ILE A 324 25.14 -20.35 -18.37
N GLY A 325 24.86 -21.34 -19.24
CA GLY A 325 24.97 -22.77 -18.89
C GLY A 325 26.39 -23.22 -18.51
N MET A 326 27.42 -22.41 -18.79
CA MET A 326 28.79 -22.69 -18.37
C MET A 326 29.04 -22.44 -16.87
N LEU A 327 28.14 -21.72 -16.20
CA LEU A 327 28.26 -21.35 -14.79
C LEU A 327 27.72 -22.45 -13.86
N THR A 328 28.24 -23.67 -13.97
CA THR A 328 27.75 -24.84 -13.23
C THR A 328 27.86 -24.73 -11.70
N GLU A 329 28.66 -23.79 -11.20
CA GLU A 329 28.82 -23.46 -9.78
C GLU A 329 27.80 -22.42 -9.25
N LEU A 330 26.96 -21.86 -10.13
CA LEU A 330 26.06 -20.76 -9.76
C LEU A 330 24.99 -21.22 -8.76
N LEU A 331 24.92 -20.55 -7.61
CA LEU A 331 23.92 -20.78 -6.55
C LEU A 331 22.78 -19.76 -6.62
N VAL A 332 23.10 -18.52 -7.00
CA VAL A 332 22.16 -17.39 -6.98
C VAL A 332 22.24 -16.63 -8.31
N LEU A 333 21.09 -16.53 -8.98
CA LEU A 333 20.88 -15.69 -10.15
C LEU A 333 19.73 -14.70 -9.89
N ASP A 334 20.05 -13.41 -9.78
CA ASP A 334 19.09 -12.35 -9.53
C ASP A 334 18.97 -11.43 -10.76
N LEU A 335 17.88 -11.60 -11.50
CA LEU A 335 17.51 -10.82 -12.68
C LEU A 335 16.30 -9.92 -12.40
N ARG A 336 15.97 -9.68 -11.13
CA ARG A 336 14.79 -8.91 -10.76
C ARG A 336 14.83 -7.52 -11.40
N ALA A 337 13.70 -7.06 -11.92
CA ALA A 337 13.56 -5.74 -12.54
C ALA A 337 14.51 -5.49 -13.74
N CYS A 338 14.97 -6.54 -14.43
CA CYS A 338 15.49 -6.40 -15.79
C CYS A 338 14.31 -6.15 -16.74
N HIS A 339 13.87 -4.91 -16.84
CA HIS A 339 12.60 -4.55 -17.49
C HIS A 339 12.56 -4.88 -18.99
N ASN A 340 13.72 -4.87 -19.66
CA ASN A 340 13.86 -5.19 -21.08
C ASN A 340 14.01 -6.68 -21.37
N LEU A 341 14.11 -7.55 -20.36
CA LEU A 341 14.37 -8.97 -20.57
C LEU A 341 13.17 -9.66 -21.23
N GLU A 342 13.37 -10.14 -22.45
CA GLU A 342 12.34 -10.79 -23.27
C GLU A 342 12.44 -12.31 -23.23
N ASN A 343 13.66 -12.86 -23.19
CA ASN A 343 13.91 -14.29 -23.34
C ASN A 343 15.02 -14.81 -22.40
N LEU A 344 14.85 -16.04 -21.92
CA LEU A 344 15.87 -16.80 -21.21
C LEU A 344 16.35 -17.99 -22.08
N PRO A 345 17.66 -18.31 -22.06
CA PRO A 345 18.23 -19.38 -22.87
C PRO A 345 17.91 -20.76 -22.29
N GLY A 346 17.86 -21.80 -23.14
CA GLY A 346 17.61 -23.19 -22.70
C GLY A 346 18.76 -23.75 -21.85
N SER A 347 20.00 -23.30 -22.09
CA SER A 347 21.16 -23.70 -21.28
C SER A 347 21.06 -23.36 -19.79
N ILE A 348 20.09 -22.54 -19.37
CA ILE A 348 19.82 -22.28 -17.94
C ILE A 348 19.60 -23.57 -17.14
N GLY A 349 19.07 -24.64 -17.77
CA GLY A 349 18.91 -25.94 -17.10
C GLY A 349 20.24 -26.63 -16.73
N SER A 350 21.37 -26.17 -17.25
CA SER A 350 22.70 -26.70 -16.89
C SER A 350 23.17 -26.24 -15.49
N LEU A 351 22.48 -25.27 -14.88
CA LEU A 351 22.82 -24.69 -13.58
C LEU A 351 22.38 -25.61 -12.41
N GLN A 352 22.94 -26.80 -12.34
CA GLN A 352 22.50 -27.87 -11.42
C GLN A 352 22.72 -27.58 -9.92
N LYS A 353 23.47 -26.53 -9.58
CA LYS A 353 23.65 -26.03 -8.20
C LYS A 353 22.77 -24.83 -7.86
N LEU A 354 21.96 -24.32 -8.79
CA LEU A 354 21.18 -23.11 -8.59
C LEU A 354 20.11 -23.31 -7.52
N GLU A 355 20.17 -22.52 -6.44
CA GLU A 355 19.23 -22.54 -5.32
C GLU A 355 18.24 -21.37 -5.40
N TYR A 356 18.63 -20.26 -6.03
CA TYR A 356 17.85 -19.04 -6.12
C TYR A 356 17.79 -18.46 -7.53
N LEU A 357 16.57 -18.29 -8.05
CA LEU A 357 16.30 -17.58 -9.30
C LEU A 357 15.19 -16.52 -9.09
N ASP A 358 15.49 -15.26 -9.36
CA ASP A 358 14.53 -14.15 -9.28
C ASP A 358 14.36 -13.47 -10.64
N LEU A 359 13.17 -13.62 -11.21
CA LEU A 359 12.70 -13.01 -12.45
C LEU A 359 11.55 -12.03 -12.18
N SER A 360 11.35 -11.62 -10.92
CA SER A 360 10.28 -10.68 -10.57
C SER A 360 10.46 -9.36 -11.30
N GLU A 361 9.37 -8.71 -11.72
CA GLU A 361 9.42 -7.40 -12.38
C GLU A 361 10.14 -7.39 -13.76
N CYS A 362 10.36 -8.58 -14.37
CA CYS A 362 10.65 -8.72 -15.79
C CYS A 362 9.33 -8.72 -16.57
N PHE A 363 8.91 -7.56 -17.05
CA PHE A 363 7.55 -7.37 -17.60
C PHE A 363 7.41 -7.77 -19.06
N LEU A 364 8.51 -7.81 -19.81
CA LEU A 364 8.56 -8.22 -21.22
C LEU A 364 8.79 -9.72 -21.43
N LEU A 365 9.19 -10.46 -20.40
CA LEU A 365 9.33 -11.92 -20.48
C LEU A 365 7.96 -12.55 -20.81
N GLU A 366 7.90 -13.32 -21.90
CA GLU A 366 6.65 -13.90 -22.41
C GLU A 366 6.53 -15.41 -22.20
N GLU A 367 7.64 -16.12 -22.04
CA GLU A 367 7.66 -17.56 -21.81
C GLU A 367 8.82 -17.99 -20.90
N MET A 368 8.69 -19.19 -20.33
CA MET A 368 9.71 -19.83 -19.50
C MET A 368 10.36 -20.96 -20.31
N PRO A 369 11.69 -21.01 -20.48
CA PRO A 369 12.35 -22.12 -21.18
C PRO A 369 12.12 -23.43 -20.41
N LYS A 370 11.83 -24.52 -21.13
CA LYS A 370 11.46 -25.84 -20.57
C LYS A 370 12.45 -26.34 -19.53
N GLU A 371 13.72 -26.06 -19.78
CA GLU A 371 14.87 -26.51 -19.03
C GLU A 371 14.96 -25.94 -17.60
N ILE A 372 14.15 -24.92 -17.26
CA ILE A 372 13.97 -24.48 -15.86
C ILE A 372 13.50 -25.64 -14.98
N GLY A 373 12.73 -26.59 -15.54
CA GLY A 373 12.34 -27.81 -14.83
C GLY A 373 13.53 -28.68 -14.39
N GLU A 374 14.69 -28.62 -15.04
CA GLU A 374 15.84 -29.46 -14.71
C GLU A 374 16.64 -28.97 -13.47
N LEU A 375 16.26 -27.83 -12.88
CA LEU A 375 16.95 -27.21 -11.76
C LEU A 375 16.62 -27.91 -10.42
N SER A 376 17.17 -29.11 -10.21
CA SER A 376 16.85 -29.98 -9.08
C SER A 376 17.18 -29.42 -7.68
N LYS A 377 18.13 -28.48 -7.58
CA LYS A 377 18.51 -27.80 -6.32
C LYS A 377 17.75 -26.50 -6.05
N LEU A 378 16.86 -26.08 -6.95
CA LEU A 378 16.17 -24.81 -6.85
C LEU A 378 15.24 -24.77 -5.63
N GLN A 379 15.47 -23.80 -4.74
CA GLN A 379 14.68 -23.60 -3.52
C GLN A 379 13.73 -22.42 -3.62
N VAL A 380 14.12 -21.38 -4.37
CA VAL A 380 13.30 -20.19 -4.56
C VAL A 380 13.28 -19.82 -6.02
N LEU A 381 12.07 -19.78 -6.57
CA LEU A 381 11.78 -19.28 -7.91
C LEU A 381 10.77 -18.15 -7.82
N LYS A 382 11.09 -16.99 -8.38
CA LYS A 382 10.12 -15.89 -8.46
C LYS A 382 10.00 -15.35 -9.87
N GLY A 383 8.82 -14.84 -10.18
CA GLY A 383 8.50 -14.33 -11.50
C GLY A 383 8.21 -15.43 -12.52
N PHE A 384 7.88 -16.64 -12.06
CA PHE A 384 7.49 -17.74 -12.95
C PHE A 384 6.21 -17.36 -13.71
N LEU A 385 6.21 -17.52 -15.02
CA LEU A 385 5.14 -17.06 -15.89
C LEU A 385 4.33 -18.25 -16.34
N VAL A 386 3.03 -18.21 -16.07
CA VAL A 386 2.06 -19.17 -16.56
C VAL A 386 1.30 -18.52 -17.70
N GLY A 387 1.48 -19.02 -18.93
CA GLY A 387 0.92 -18.42 -20.14
C GLY A 387 0.63 -19.44 -21.23
N SER A 388 -0.32 -19.11 -22.11
CA SER A 388 -0.74 -19.97 -23.22
C SER A 388 0.39 -20.13 -24.23
N SER A 389 0.78 -21.38 -24.49
CA SER A 389 1.78 -21.72 -25.50
C SER A 389 1.39 -21.16 -26.87
N ARG A 390 2.28 -20.38 -27.50
CA ARG A 390 2.19 -20.10 -28.94
C ARG A 390 2.34 -21.44 -29.67
N LYS A 391 1.60 -21.68 -30.76
CA LYS A 391 1.50 -22.96 -31.51
C LYS A 391 2.83 -23.69 -31.89
N LYS A 392 4.00 -23.10 -31.62
CA LYS A 392 5.34 -23.64 -31.88
C LYS A 392 6.30 -23.67 -30.67
N SER A 393 5.89 -23.24 -29.47
CA SER A 393 6.76 -23.18 -28.27
C SER A 393 6.41 -24.26 -27.24
N ASN A 394 7.43 -24.82 -26.58
CA ASN A 394 7.29 -25.82 -25.51
C ASN A 394 7.79 -25.23 -24.17
N PRO A 395 7.07 -24.28 -23.57
CA PRO A 395 7.54 -23.61 -22.36
C PRO A 395 7.48 -24.53 -21.14
N CYS A 396 8.27 -24.22 -20.12
CA CYS A 396 8.20 -24.86 -18.81
C CYS A 396 6.83 -24.61 -18.17
N ARG A 397 6.14 -25.69 -17.81
CA ARG A 397 4.85 -25.67 -17.10
C ARG A 397 5.04 -25.94 -15.62
N LEU A 398 4.01 -25.64 -14.80
CA LEU A 398 4.04 -25.98 -13.37
C LEU A 398 4.23 -27.49 -13.12
N PHE A 399 3.76 -28.35 -14.02
CA PHE A 399 4.02 -29.79 -13.94
C PHE A 399 5.51 -30.13 -14.00
N ASP A 400 6.26 -29.49 -14.91
CA ASP A 400 7.70 -29.73 -15.07
C ASP A 400 8.46 -29.29 -13.81
N LEU A 401 8.08 -28.14 -13.24
CA LEU A 401 8.61 -27.68 -11.95
C LEU A 401 8.28 -28.64 -10.81
N ALA A 402 7.02 -29.03 -10.67
CA ALA A 402 6.56 -29.82 -9.54
C ALA A 402 7.16 -31.24 -9.52
N THR A 403 7.47 -31.79 -10.70
CA THR A 403 8.03 -33.14 -10.83
C THR A 403 9.53 -33.21 -10.62
N LYS A 404 10.28 -32.11 -10.78
CA LYS A 404 11.74 -32.12 -10.79
C LYS A 404 12.41 -31.19 -9.76
N ALA A 405 11.76 -30.09 -9.39
CA ALA A 405 12.25 -29.14 -8.40
C ALA A 405 11.78 -29.48 -6.97
N HIS A 406 12.17 -30.66 -6.47
CA HIS A 406 11.69 -31.18 -5.18
C HIS A 406 12.05 -30.32 -3.96
N ASN A 407 13.06 -29.46 -4.08
CA ASN A 407 13.51 -28.57 -3.00
C ASN A 407 12.83 -27.19 -3.01
N LEU A 408 11.86 -26.95 -3.91
CA LEU A 408 11.23 -25.65 -4.09
C LEU A 408 10.38 -25.27 -2.88
N ARG A 409 10.87 -24.32 -2.07
CA ARG A 409 10.23 -23.80 -0.85
C ARG A 409 9.46 -22.52 -1.08
N LYS A 410 9.82 -21.74 -2.11
CA LYS A 410 9.15 -20.48 -2.41
C LYS A 410 8.94 -20.29 -3.91
N LEU A 411 7.70 -20.03 -4.28
CA LEU A 411 7.30 -19.80 -5.67
C LEU A 411 6.51 -18.50 -5.78
N SER A 412 6.84 -17.67 -6.77
CA SER A 412 5.99 -16.54 -7.19
C SER A 412 5.60 -16.69 -8.64
N ILE A 413 4.30 -16.80 -8.88
CA ILE A 413 3.68 -16.99 -10.19
C ILE A 413 3.08 -15.67 -10.65
N THR A 414 3.25 -15.40 -11.93
CA THR A 414 2.57 -14.33 -12.65
C THR A 414 1.79 -14.93 -13.79
N THR A 415 0.53 -14.54 -13.95
CA THR A 415 -0.29 -15.04 -15.05
C THR A 415 -0.11 -14.18 -16.30
N GLY A 416 -0.26 -14.77 -17.50
CA GLY A 416 -0.17 -14.09 -18.79
C GLY A 416 -1.21 -12.98 -19.01
N ARG A 417 -1.03 -12.16 -20.07
CA ARG A 417 -1.90 -11.01 -20.43
C ARG A 417 -3.18 -11.41 -21.17
N GLN A 418 -3.15 -12.49 -21.94
CA GLN A 418 -4.32 -13.01 -22.67
C GLN A 418 -5.10 -13.93 -21.75
N SER A 419 -6.44 -13.84 -21.81
CA SER A 419 -7.40 -14.62 -21.03
C SER A 419 -6.88 -16.04 -20.84
N LEU A 420 -6.51 -16.38 -19.61
CA LEU A 420 -6.21 -17.77 -19.31
C LEU A 420 -7.54 -18.50 -19.46
N VAL A 421 -7.68 -19.16 -20.61
CA VAL A 421 -7.99 -20.58 -20.56
C VAL A 421 -6.84 -21.16 -19.74
N CYS A 422 -7.00 -21.18 -18.41
CA CYS A 422 -6.35 -22.22 -17.65
C CYS A 422 -6.85 -23.48 -18.34
N ASP A 423 -6.01 -24.19 -19.10
CA ASP A 423 -6.18 -25.63 -19.15
C ASP A 423 -6.41 -26.01 -17.69
N GLU A 424 -7.59 -26.54 -17.35
CA GLU A 424 -8.14 -26.55 -15.97
C GLU A 424 -7.26 -27.30 -14.94
N ASP A 425 -6.06 -27.71 -15.33
CA ASP A 425 -5.14 -28.58 -14.63
C ASP A 425 -3.80 -27.93 -14.20
N GLU A 426 -3.39 -26.73 -14.65
CA GLU A 426 -2.01 -26.27 -14.39
C GLU A 426 -1.76 -25.83 -12.93
N LEU A 427 -2.62 -24.99 -12.36
CA LEU A 427 -2.49 -24.59 -10.95
C LEU A 427 -2.78 -25.75 -9.99
N CYS A 428 -3.55 -26.75 -10.41
CA CYS A 428 -3.77 -27.99 -9.65
C CYS A 428 -2.46 -28.77 -9.43
N GLN A 429 -1.45 -28.58 -10.29
CA GLN A 429 -0.13 -29.21 -10.12
C GLN A 429 0.64 -28.69 -8.90
N LEU A 430 0.24 -27.55 -8.32
CA LEU A 430 0.86 -27.01 -7.10
C LEU A 430 0.78 -27.98 -5.92
N THR A 431 -0.24 -28.85 -5.89
CA THR A 431 -0.37 -29.92 -4.89
C THR A 431 0.83 -30.87 -4.86
N LYS A 432 1.53 -31.03 -5.99
CA LYS A 432 2.71 -31.89 -6.13
C LYS A 432 3.98 -31.26 -5.57
N CYS A 433 3.99 -29.94 -5.32
CA CYS A 433 5.12 -29.23 -4.73
C CYS A 433 5.20 -29.45 -3.21
N GLN A 434 5.69 -30.61 -2.78
CA GLN A 434 5.62 -31.06 -1.38
C GLN A 434 6.39 -30.19 -0.38
N CYS A 435 7.41 -29.45 -0.80
CA CYS A 435 8.22 -28.59 0.07
C CYS A 435 7.81 -27.10 0.03
N LEU A 436 6.76 -26.74 -0.72
CA LEU A 436 6.41 -25.34 -0.97
C LEU A 436 5.78 -24.67 0.24
N GLU A 437 6.54 -23.83 0.93
CA GLU A 437 6.11 -23.12 2.15
C GLU A 437 5.46 -21.75 1.86
N SER A 438 5.84 -21.08 0.78
CA SER A 438 5.40 -19.72 0.43
C SER A 438 5.06 -19.60 -1.05
N LEU A 439 3.81 -19.23 -1.32
CA LEU A 439 3.30 -19.01 -2.67
C LEU A 439 2.82 -17.57 -2.85
N THR A 440 3.18 -16.97 -3.99
CA THR A 440 2.62 -15.69 -4.44
C THR A 440 2.00 -15.89 -5.82
N ILE A 441 0.78 -15.41 -6.03
CA ILE A 441 0.12 -15.43 -7.34
C ILE A 441 -0.27 -14.01 -7.72
N THR A 442 0.17 -13.56 -8.89
CA THR A 442 -0.14 -12.24 -9.44
C THR A 442 -0.88 -12.37 -10.77
N TRP A 443 -2.10 -11.86 -10.83
CA TRP A 443 -2.88 -11.86 -12.07
C TRP A 443 -2.61 -10.59 -12.88
N ARG A 444 -2.23 -10.74 -14.17
CA ARG A 444 -1.99 -9.58 -15.08
C ARG A 444 -3.21 -9.19 -15.93
N GLY A 445 -4.07 -10.15 -16.29
CA GLY A 445 -5.26 -9.95 -17.14
C GLY A 445 -6.57 -10.39 -16.48
N GLU A 446 -7.68 -10.29 -17.22
CA GLU A 446 -8.99 -10.80 -16.77
C GLU A 446 -9.05 -12.32 -16.97
N ALA A 447 -9.31 -13.07 -15.89
CA ALA A 447 -9.41 -14.53 -15.92
C ALA A 447 -10.86 -15.00 -15.76
N SER A 448 -11.19 -16.14 -16.36
CA SER A 448 -12.47 -16.84 -16.20
C SER A 448 -12.63 -17.36 -14.76
N THR A 449 -13.88 -17.45 -14.32
CA THR A 449 -14.37 -17.33 -12.94
C THR A 449 -14.39 -18.62 -12.09
N LYS A 450 -13.55 -19.64 -12.38
CA LYS A 450 -13.76 -21.00 -11.84
C LYS A 450 -12.60 -21.70 -11.09
N ALA A 451 -11.47 -21.07 -10.79
CA ALA A 451 -10.34 -21.81 -10.21
C ALA A 451 -10.31 -21.85 -8.68
N CYS A 452 -10.95 -22.85 -8.05
CA CYS A 452 -10.64 -23.21 -6.66
C CYS A 452 -9.30 -23.94 -6.61
N LEU A 453 -8.29 -23.31 -6.01
CA LEU A 453 -6.93 -23.83 -5.88
C LEU A 453 -6.86 -24.96 -4.85
N SER A 454 -6.21 -26.05 -5.26
CA SER A 454 -5.72 -27.09 -4.36
C SER A 454 -4.30 -26.74 -3.94
N LEU A 455 -4.12 -26.37 -2.67
CA LEU A 455 -2.83 -25.94 -2.13
C LEU A 455 -2.01 -27.13 -1.62
N PRO A 456 -0.67 -27.12 -1.74
CA PRO A 456 0.18 -28.13 -1.11
C PRO A 456 0.11 -28.06 0.41
N SER A 457 0.21 -29.23 1.07
CA SER A 457 0.04 -29.37 2.52
C SER A 457 1.15 -28.72 3.37
N SER A 458 2.29 -28.39 2.77
CA SER A 458 3.39 -27.64 3.42
C SER A 458 3.22 -26.12 3.34
N LEU A 459 2.21 -25.62 2.61
CA LEU A 459 2.05 -24.20 2.36
C LEU A 459 1.60 -23.47 3.63
N THR A 460 2.46 -22.61 4.16
CA THR A 460 2.19 -21.81 5.36
C THR A 460 1.84 -20.36 5.04
N LYS A 461 2.19 -19.89 3.84
CA LYS A 461 1.93 -18.52 3.39
C LYS A 461 1.42 -18.46 1.94
N LEU A 462 0.35 -17.71 1.75
CA LEU A 462 -0.24 -17.39 0.47
C LEU A 462 -0.38 -15.87 0.30
N ASP A 463 0.10 -15.33 -0.83
CA ASP A 463 0.02 -13.91 -1.19
C ASP A 463 -0.67 -13.78 -2.55
N LEU A 464 -1.93 -13.34 -2.56
CA LEU A 464 -2.76 -13.17 -3.73
C LEU A 464 -2.77 -11.71 -4.16
N ARG A 465 -2.42 -11.44 -5.42
CA ARG A 465 -2.26 -10.08 -5.94
C ARG A 465 -3.08 -9.85 -7.19
N ARG A 466 -3.96 -8.85 -7.17
CA ARG A 466 -4.87 -8.51 -8.28
C ARG A 466 -5.84 -9.64 -8.64
N ALA A 467 -6.30 -10.37 -7.63
CA ALA A 467 -7.26 -11.46 -7.81
C ALA A 467 -8.48 -11.01 -8.66
N PRO A 468 -8.87 -11.77 -9.71
CA PRO A 468 -9.91 -11.35 -10.65
C PRO A 468 -11.34 -11.69 -10.19
N THR A 469 -11.51 -12.35 -9.04
CA THR A 469 -12.81 -12.78 -8.51
C THR A 469 -13.32 -11.85 -7.42
N THR A 470 -14.64 -11.84 -7.22
CA THR A 470 -15.30 -11.07 -6.15
C THR A 470 -15.33 -11.78 -4.79
N SER A 471 -15.19 -13.10 -4.77
CA SER A 471 -15.16 -13.89 -3.53
C SER A 471 -13.81 -14.61 -3.40
N LEU A 472 -13.26 -14.60 -2.18
CA LEU A 472 -12.08 -15.39 -1.84
C LEU A 472 -12.33 -16.89 -1.99
N LEU A 473 -13.55 -17.36 -1.69
CA LEU A 473 -13.93 -18.79 -1.81
C LEU A 473 -13.91 -19.32 -3.23
N ASN A 474 -13.90 -18.44 -4.24
CA ASN A 474 -13.72 -18.83 -5.63
C ASN A 474 -12.26 -19.15 -5.96
N ILE A 475 -11.33 -18.80 -5.06
CA ILE A 475 -9.90 -19.04 -5.21
C ILE A 475 -9.42 -20.11 -4.23
N ILE A 476 -9.80 -20.01 -2.95
CA ILE A 476 -9.33 -20.93 -1.91
C ILE A 476 -10.43 -21.16 -0.87
N ARG A 477 -10.51 -22.39 -0.35
CA ARG A 477 -11.45 -22.75 0.72
C ARG A 477 -10.70 -23.07 2.02
N PRO A 478 -11.33 -22.92 3.20
CA PRO A 478 -10.72 -23.30 4.47
C PRO A 478 -10.30 -24.78 4.50
N SER A 479 -11.15 -25.66 3.94
CA SER A 479 -10.92 -27.11 3.90
C SER A 479 -9.66 -27.49 3.12
N THR A 480 -9.28 -26.73 2.09
CA THR A 480 -8.09 -26.97 1.26
C THR A 480 -6.87 -26.17 1.72
N SER A 481 -6.96 -25.43 2.83
CA SER A 481 -5.91 -24.53 3.33
C SER A 481 -5.53 -24.77 4.80
N ALA A 482 -5.68 -26.00 5.28
CA ALA A 482 -5.47 -26.36 6.69
C ALA A 482 -4.08 -26.03 7.26
N SER A 483 -3.03 -25.98 6.44
CA SER A 483 -1.66 -25.60 6.84
C SER A 483 -1.39 -24.09 6.79
N LEU A 484 -2.31 -23.31 6.21
CA LEU A 484 -2.10 -21.90 5.89
C LEU A 484 -2.18 -21.05 7.16
N LYS A 485 -1.05 -20.45 7.55
CA LYS A 485 -0.95 -19.56 8.71
C LYS A 485 -1.00 -18.08 8.35
N ARG A 486 -0.65 -17.73 7.11
CA ARG A 486 -0.54 -16.33 6.66
C ARG A 486 -1.21 -16.13 5.31
N LEU A 487 -2.22 -15.27 5.25
CA LEU A 487 -2.97 -14.94 4.04
C LEU A 487 -2.85 -13.45 3.72
N TYR A 488 -2.24 -13.11 2.59
CA TYR A 488 -2.13 -11.73 2.12
C TYR A 488 -2.95 -11.53 0.86
N LEU A 489 -3.77 -10.49 0.84
CA LEU A 489 -4.62 -10.08 -0.27
C LEU A 489 -4.25 -8.65 -0.66
N ARG A 490 -3.89 -8.43 -1.93
CA ARG A 490 -3.38 -7.14 -2.43
C ARG A 490 -4.05 -6.75 -3.74
N GLY A 491 -4.92 -5.74 -3.70
CA GLY A 491 -5.67 -5.27 -4.86
C GLY A 491 -6.53 -6.36 -5.53
N GLY A 492 -7.15 -6.01 -6.66
CA GLY A 492 -8.04 -6.92 -7.40
C GLY A 492 -9.51 -6.64 -7.10
N LYS A 493 -10.37 -7.60 -7.46
CA LYS A 493 -11.83 -7.46 -7.44
C LYS A 493 -12.49 -8.10 -6.21
N ILE A 494 -11.73 -8.58 -5.22
CA ILE A 494 -12.28 -9.26 -4.03
C ILE A 494 -13.15 -8.29 -3.23
N ARG A 495 -14.41 -8.67 -3.02
CA ARG A 495 -15.44 -7.95 -2.27
C ARG A 495 -15.84 -8.65 -0.97
N THR A 496 -15.63 -9.97 -0.87
CA THR A 496 -16.01 -10.76 0.31
C THR A 496 -15.06 -11.94 0.54
N PHE A 497 -14.89 -12.33 1.81
CA PHE A 497 -14.22 -13.57 2.20
C PHE A 497 -15.10 -14.82 2.00
N GLY A 498 -16.42 -14.64 1.84
CA GLY A 498 -17.41 -15.72 1.85
C GLY A 498 -17.80 -16.17 3.27
N LYS A 499 -18.69 -17.17 3.38
CA LYS A 499 -19.29 -17.61 4.65
C LYS A 499 -18.67 -18.88 5.26
N ASP A 500 -17.68 -19.47 4.61
CA ASP A 500 -17.05 -20.71 5.08
C ASP A 500 -16.09 -20.40 6.24
N SER A 501 -16.42 -20.89 7.44
CA SER A 501 -15.57 -20.80 8.64
C SER A 501 -14.52 -21.92 8.67
N GLY A 502 -13.58 -21.83 9.62
CA GLY A 502 -12.55 -22.85 9.85
C GLY A 502 -11.16 -22.51 9.30
N TRP A 503 -10.91 -21.23 9.01
CA TRP A 503 -9.57 -20.77 8.63
C TRP A 503 -8.60 -20.86 9.82
N LYS A 504 -7.46 -21.51 9.63
CA LYS A 504 -6.35 -21.58 10.62
C LYS A 504 -5.32 -20.45 10.45
N VAL A 505 -5.74 -19.36 9.83
CA VAL A 505 -4.88 -18.21 9.52
C VAL A 505 -4.68 -17.36 10.76
N GLU A 506 -3.42 -17.16 11.13
CA GLU A 506 -2.99 -16.35 12.28
C GLU A 506 -2.69 -14.90 11.87
N THR A 507 -2.29 -14.69 10.61
CA THR A 507 -1.95 -13.36 10.07
C THR A 507 -2.73 -13.10 8.78
N LEU A 508 -3.61 -12.10 8.82
CA LEU A 508 -4.30 -11.60 7.63
C LEU A 508 -3.73 -10.25 7.20
N ARG A 509 -3.55 -10.07 5.89
CA ARG A 509 -3.31 -8.75 5.31
C ARG A 509 -4.27 -8.42 4.19
N ALA A 510 -4.88 -7.26 4.29
CA ALA A 510 -5.70 -6.67 3.26
C ALA A 510 -5.06 -5.34 2.84
N ARG A 511 -4.59 -5.23 1.58
CA ARG A 511 -4.07 -3.98 1.04
C ARG A 511 -4.75 -3.60 -0.25
N PHE A 512 -5.15 -2.34 -0.41
CA PHE A 512 -5.76 -1.80 -1.64
C PHE A 512 -7.05 -2.53 -2.05
N LEU A 513 -7.86 -2.95 -1.08
CA LEU A 513 -9.12 -3.67 -1.30
C LEU A 513 -10.31 -2.77 -0.95
N ASN A 514 -10.55 -1.75 -1.77
CA ASN A 514 -11.55 -0.72 -1.50
C ASN A 514 -13.00 -1.23 -1.53
N GLU A 515 -13.26 -2.33 -2.24
CA GLU A 515 -14.60 -2.92 -2.35
C GLU A 515 -14.85 -4.07 -1.37
N LEU A 516 -13.83 -4.50 -0.61
CA LEU A 516 -13.94 -5.59 0.36
C LEU A 516 -14.79 -5.15 1.56
N GLU A 517 -15.89 -5.87 1.77
CA GLU A 517 -16.80 -5.70 2.91
C GLU A 517 -16.69 -6.92 3.82
N CYS A 518 -16.45 -6.67 5.10
CA CYS A 518 -16.47 -7.69 6.15
C CYS A 518 -16.51 -6.99 7.50
N GLU A 519 -17.56 -7.24 8.28
CA GLU A 519 -17.61 -6.74 9.66
C GLU A 519 -16.58 -7.44 10.54
N TRP A 520 -16.13 -6.77 11.59
CA TRP A 520 -15.09 -7.34 12.47
C TRP A 520 -15.54 -8.63 13.18
N SER A 521 -16.80 -8.70 13.59
CA SER A 521 -17.41 -9.89 14.19
C SER A 521 -17.49 -11.05 13.19
N GLU A 522 -17.86 -10.75 11.94
CA GLU A 522 -17.87 -11.72 10.84
C GLU A 522 -16.44 -12.23 10.59
N LEU A 523 -15.45 -11.34 10.51
CA LEU A 523 -14.06 -11.70 10.32
C LEU A 523 -13.58 -12.67 11.40
N HIS A 524 -13.86 -12.39 12.68
CA HIS A 524 -13.51 -13.28 13.77
C HIS A 524 -14.24 -14.63 13.71
N GLY A 525 -15.50 -14.64 13.25
CA GLY A 525 -16.24 -15.88 13.02
C GLY A 525 -15.58 -16.76 11.96
N LEU A 526 -15.08 -16.14 10.87
CA LEU A 526 -14.37 -16.83 9.79
C LEU A 526 -12.97 -17.28 10.21
N PHE A 527 -12.21 -16.40 10.87
CA PHE A 527 -10.79 -16.55 11.19
C PHE A 527 -10.55 -16.51 12.72
N GLN A 528 -10.82 -17.63 13.39
CA GLN A 528 -10.79 -17.72 14.85
C GLN A 528 -9.37 -17.71 15.44
N GLU A 529 -8.35 -18.09 14.65
CA GLU A 529 -6.95 -18.13 15.07
C GLU A 529 -6.20 -16.80 14.83
N LEU A 530 -6.87 -15.71 14.44
CA LEU A 530 -6.22 -14.43 14.14
C LEU A 530 -5.46 -13.87 15.35
N HIS A 531 -4.18 -13.61 15.14
CA HIS A 531 -3.27 -12.94 16.07
C HIS A 531 -2.85 -11.56 15.56
N PHE A 532 -2.87 -11.37 14.24
CA PHE A 532 -2.42 -10.15 13.60
C PHE A 532 -3.26 -9.85 12.36
N VAL A 533 -3.73 -8.61 12.25
CA VAL A 533 -4.38 -8.07 11.05
C VAL A 533 -3.70 -6.78 10.65
N GLU A 534 -3.38 -6.66 9.37
CA GLU A 534 -2.95 -5.38 8.79
C GLU A 534 -3.86 -5.02 7.62
N MET A 535 -4.34 -3.78 7.66
CA MET A 535 -5.22 -3.19 6.67
C MET A 535 -4.59 -1.90 6.13
N TRP A 536 -4.49 -1.78 4.82
CA TRP A 536 -3.98 -0.55 4.19
C TRP A 536 -4.82 -0.18 2.98
N ARG A 537 -5.37 1.03 2.95
CA ARG A 537 -6.26 1.50 1.87
C ARG A 537 -7.36 0.48 1.55
N CYS A 538 -8.20 0.19 2.54
CA CYS A 538 -9.40 -0.63 2.39
C CYS A 538 -10.59 0.19 2.90
N ALA A 539 -11.16 1.04 2.04
CA ALA A 539 -12.10 2.09 2.44
C ALA A 539 -13.32 1.59 3.25
N ARG A 540 -13.81 0.38 2.95
CA ARG A 540 -14.98 -0.25 3.56
C ARG A 540 -14.69 -1.09 4.81
N LEU A 541 -13.42 -1.23 5.19
CA LEU A 541 -12.99 -1.95 6.38
C LEU A 541 -12.52 -0.99 7.49
N SER A 542 -12.83 0.31 7.35
CA SER A 542 -12.39 1.41 8.22
C SER A 542 -12.69 1.22 9.70
N PHE A 543 -13.63 0.33 10.04
CA PHE A 543 -14.06 0.07 11.41
C PHE A 543 -13.51 -1.22 12.03
N TRP A 544 -12.58 -1.90 11.36
CA TRP A 544 -11.75 -2.87 12.05
C TRP A 544 -10.99 -2.17 13.18
N PRO A 545 -10.79 -2.80 14.34
CA PRO A 545 -10.15 -2.20 15.51
C PRO A 545 -8.63 -2.10 15.35
N CYS A 546 -8.18 -1.73 14.16
CA CYS A 546 -6.81 -1.44 13.83
C CYS A 546 -6.39 -0.09 14.42
N ASP A 547 -5.11 0.03 14.79
CA ASP A 547 -4.48 1.29 15.16
C ASP A 547 -4.36 2.25 13.95
N ARG A 548 -3.77 3.43 14.18
CA ARG A 548 -3.58 4.44 13.13
C ARG A 548 -2.70 3.97 11.96
N ARG A 549 -1.93 2.91 12.14
CA ARG A 549 -1.09 2.29 11.11
C ARG A 549 -1.84 1.19 10.37
N GLY A 550 -3.12 0.98 10.69
CA GLY A 550 -3.92 -0.09 10.12
C GLY A 550 -3.62 -1.46 10.71
N ILE A 551 -3.03 -1.54 11.92
CA ILE A 551 -2.59 -2.79 12.56
C ILE A 551 -3.48 -3.14 13.76
N TRP A 552 -3.95 -4.38 13.81
CA TRP A 552 -4.54 -4.99 15.01
C TRP A 552 -3.70 -6.19 15.46
N GLU A 553 -3.49 -6.31 16.76
CA GLU A 553 -2.78 -7.43 17.39
C GLU A 553 -3.62 -8.02 18.52
N LYS A 554 -3.67 -9.34 18.63
CA LYS A 554 -4.42 -10.01 19.69
C LYS A 554 -3.87 -9.62 21.07
N GLY A 555 -4.75 -9.13 21.93
CA GLY A 555 -4.38 -8.62 23.26
C GLY A 555 -4.00 -7.14 23.28
N SER A 556 -4.02 -6.43 22.15
CA SER A 556 -3.94 -4.97 22.14
C SER A 556 -5.03 -4.38 23.03
N PRO A 557 -4.75 -3.33 23.84
CA PRO A 557 -5.73 -2.74 24.75
C PRO A 557 -7.02 -2.43 24.01
N SER A 558 -8.17 -2.78 24.63
CA SER A 558 -9.46 -2.53 24.01
C SER A 558 -9.56 -1.05 23.62
N MET A 559 -10.10 -0.78 22.43
CA MET A 559 -10.33 0.58 21.95
C MET A 559 -11.26 1.42 22.87
N ALA A 560 -11.70 0.90 24.02
CA ALA A 560 -12.53 1.61 24.99
C ALA A 560 -11.94 2.98 25.38
N GLY A 561 -10.61 3.09 25.56
CA GLY A 561 -9.93 4.38 25.81
C GLY A 561 -9.80 5.28 24.58
N ARG A 562 -10.09 4.78 23.38
CA ARG A 562 -10.09 5.51 22.08
C ARG A 562 -11.49 5.82 21.56
N SER A 563 -12.54 5.36 22.24
CA SER A 563 -13.94 5.57 21.85
C SER A 563 -14.53 6.87 22.42
N ILE A 564 -13.81 7.58 23.28
CA ILE A 564 -14.26 8.86 23.86
C ILE A 564 -13.51 10.02 23.23
N GLY A 565 -14.25 11.03 22.77
CA GLY A 565 -13.77 12.37 22.50
C GLY A 565 -14.49 13.39 23.35
N VAL A 566 -14.07 14.66 23.29
CA VAL A 566 -14.79 15.77 23.93
C VAL A 566 -14.99 16.90 22.93
N CYS A 567 -16.19 17.46 22.89
CA CYS A 567 -16.53 18.62 22.08
C CYS A 567 -15.88 19.88 22.67
N TYR A 568 -15.14 20.61 21.84
CA TYR A 568 -14.57 21.90 22.23
C TYR A 568 -15.53 23.02 21.82
N GLY A 569 -16.40 23.40 22.75
CA GLY A 569 -17.23 24.59 22.66
C GLY A 569 -16.44 25.85 23.01
N VAL A 570 -16.69 26.93 22.27
CA VAL A 570 -15.94 28.19 22.33
C VAL A 570 -16.85 29.42 22.47
N LYS A 571 -18.13 29.21 22.83
CA LYS A 571 -19.07 30.30 23.11
C LYS A 571 -18.91 30.80 24.55
N GLY A 572 -17.76 31.37 24.85
CA GLY A 572 -17.52 32.05 26.11
C GLY A 572 -16.36 33.05 26.05
N ASN A 573 -16.48 34.16 26.81
CA ASN A 573 -15.48 35.23 26.84
C ASN A 573 -14.42 35.08 27.95
N ASN A 574 -14.50 34.00 28.72
CA ASN A 574 -13.63 33.71 29.85
C ASN A 574 -12.88 32.36 29.71
N LEU A 575 -12.93 31.75 28.54
CA LEU A 575 -12.33 30.44 28.29
C LEU A 575 -10.79 30.50 28.24
N PRO A 576 -10.07 29.42 28.60
CA PRO A 576 -8.62 29.37 28.50
C PRO A 576 -8.12 29.59 27.07
N PRO A 577 -6.87 30.07 26.90
CA PRO A 577 -6.26 30.15 25.59
C PRO A 577 -6.11 28.74 24.98
N TRP A 578 -6.21 28.64 23.65
CA TRP A 578 -6.30 27.37 22.92
C TRP A 578 -5.16 26.38 23.20
N HIS A 579 -3.93 26.86 23.41
CA HIS A 579 -2.79 25.99 23.73
C HIS A 579 -2.95 25.29 25.10
N GLU A 580 -3.54 25.98 26.09
CA GLU A 580 -3.86 25.37 27.39
C GLU A 580 -5.00 24.38 27.27
N VAL A 581 -5.97 24.62 26.38
CA VAL A 581 -7.05 23.67 26.10
C VAL A 581 -6.48 22.38 25.51
N VAL A 582 -5.62 22.47 24.49
CA VAL A 582 -4.95 21.30 23.90
C VAL A 582 -4.12 20.53 24.94
N GLN A 583 -3.42 21.25 25.83
CA GLN A 583 -2.70 20.63 26.95
C GLN A 583 -3.66 19.97 27.96
N LEU A 584 -4.85 20.53 28.19
CA LEU A 584 -5.87 19.94 29.05
C LEU A 584 -6.42 18.63 28.47
N TYR A 585 -6.62 18.56 27.15
CA TYR A 585 -6.95 17.30 26.46
C TYR A 585 -5.86 16.25 26.66
N ALA A 586 -4.60 16.62 26.43
CA ALA A 586 -3.47 15.72 26.56
C ALA A 586 -3.28 15.21 27.99
N SER A 587 -3.32 16.10 28.98
CA SER A 587 -3.14 15.75 30.41
C SER A 587 -4.27 14.88 30.97
N ASN A 588 -5.47 14.96 30.41
CA ASN A 588 -6.61 14.11 30.78
C ASN A 588 -6.73 12.85 29.90
N ASN A 589 -5.77 12.58 29.01
CA ASN A 589 -5.77 11.46 28.08
C ASN A 589 -7.02 11.41 27.18
N ILE A 590 -7.52 12.57 26.75
CA ILE A 590 -8.66 12.68 25.83
C ILE A 590 -8.12 12.54 24.39
N PRO A 591 -8.41 11.44 23.67
CA PRO A 591 -7.75 11.13 22.41
C PRO A 591 -8.35 11.87 21.20
N ALA A 592 -9.54 12.46 21.32
CA ALA A 592 -10.28 13.07 20.23
C ALA A 592 -10.98 14.37 20.61
N MET A 593 -11.00 15.32 19.68
CA MET A 593 -11.65 16.62 19.81
C MET A 593 -12.63 16.82 18.66
N ARG A 594 -13.85 17.30 18.96
CA ARG A 594 -14.76 17.83 17.95
C ARG A 594 -14.76 19.35 18.00
N MET A 595 -14.57 19.97 16.85
CA MET A 595 -14.56 21.42 16.65
C MET A 595 -15.73 21.82 15.76
N PHE A 596 -16.50 22.83 16.16
CA PHE A 596 -17.70 23.25 15.44
C PHE A 596 -17.43 24.19 14.25
N TYR A 597 -16.18 24.66 14.09
CA TYR A 597 -15.71 25.47 12.97
C TYR A 597 -14.17 25.46 12.92
N PRO A 598 -13.53 25.82 11.78
CA PRO A 598 -12.08 25.81 11.64
C PRO A 598 -11.41 27.00 12.34
N HIS A 599 -11.09 26.84 13.62
CA HIS A 599 -10.26 27.80 14.35
C HIS A 599 -8.77 27.53 14.12
N HIS A 600 -8.11 28.35 13.28
CA HIS A 600 -6.73 28.09 12.85
C HIS A 600 -5.72 28.05 14.00
N ASP A 601 -5.86 28.90 15.03
CA ASP A 601 -4.94 28.86 16.18
C ASP A 601 -5.04 27.56 16.99
N VAL A 602 -6.23 26.94 17.04
CA VAL A 602 -6.44 25.64 17.68
C VAL A 602 -5.81 24.55 16.82
N LEU A 603 -5.99 24.59 15.49
CA LEU A 603 -5.36 23.66 14.56
C LEU A 603 -3.83 23.74 14.63
N GLU A 604 -3.27 24.94 14.78
CA GLU A 604 -1.84 25.14 14.96
C GLU A 604 -1.33 24.51 16.26
N ALA A 605 -2.06 24.70 17.37
CA ALA A 605 -1.73 24.08 18.65
C ALA A 605 -1.88 22.54 18.65
N LEU A 606 -2.67 21.98 17.74
CA LEU A 606 -2.90 20.54 17.61
C LEU A 606 -1.79 19.81 16.83
N ARG A 607 -0.91 20.52 16.11
CA ARG A 607 0.16 19.93 15.31
C ARG A 607 1.04 19.00 16.15
N GLY A 608 1.21 17.76 15.70
CA GLY A 608 2.08 16.76 16.35
C GLY A 608 1.55 16.18 17.68
N THR A 609 0.42 16.67 18.20
CA THR A 609 -0.17 16.15 19.46
C THR A 609 -0.76 14.75 19.31
N GLY A 610 -1.16 14.41 18.09
CA GLY A 610 -1.87 13.18 17.79
C GLY A 610 -3.30 13.13 18.34
N ILE A 611 -3.91 14.22 18.82
CA ILE A 611 -5.34 14.24 19.12
C ILE A 611 -6.12 14.20 17.79
N THR A 612 -7.07 13.27 17.66
CA THR A 612 -7.85 13.14 16.41
C THR A 612 -8.99 14.15 16.33
N ILE A 613 -9.22 14.73 15.15
CA ILE A 613 -10.15 15.85 14.98
C ILE A 613 -11.37 15.44 14.15
N SER A 614 -12.56 15.73 14.68
CA SER A 614 -13.79 15.92 13.91
C SER A 614 -13.99 17.41 13.71
N LEU A 615 -13.93 17.88 12.46
CA LEU A 615 -14.07 19.30 12.12
C LEU A 615 -15.38 19.55 11.39
N ASP A 616 -16.22 20.42 11.95
CA ASP A 616 -17.52 20.73 11.36
C ASP A 616 -17.42 21.85 10.30
N VAL A 617 -18.30 21.78 9.31
CA VAL A 617 -18.63 22.86 8.37
C VAL A 617 -19.92 23.50 8.84
N GLU A 618 -19.87 24.80 9.14
CA GLU A 618 -21.02 25.54 9.67
C GLU A 618 -22.20 25.58 8.69
N GLY A 619 -23.42 25.52 9.24
CA GLY A 619 -24.67 25.44 8.47
C GLY A 619 -24.85 26.59 7.47
N GLN A 620 -24.39 27.79 7.80
CA GLN A 620 -24.51 28.98 6.95
C GLN A 620 -23.79 28.86 5.60
N PHE A 621 -22.78 27.99 5.49
CA PHE A 621 -22.02 27.79 4.26
C PHE A 621 -22.57 26.65 3.38
N LEU A 622 -23.56 25.89 3.87
CA LEU A 622 -24.11 24.74 3.15
C LEU A 622 -24.62 25.08 1.75
N PRO A 623 -25.34 26.19 1.50
CA PRO A 623 -25.82 26.51 0.15
C PRO A 623 -24.67 26.68 -0.85
N SER A 624 -23.63 27.44 -0.50
CA SER A 624 -22.46 27.66 -1.38
C SER A 624 -21.66 26.37 -1.59
N PHE A 625 -21.49 25.56 -0.54
CA PHE A 625 -20.78 24.28 -0.66
C PHE A 625 -21.55 23.28 -1.51
N ALA A 626 -22.88 23.34 -1.51
CA ALA A 626 -23.74 22.51 -2.34
C ALA A 626 -23.69 22.92 -3.82
N SER A 627 -23.68 24.22 -4.11
CA SER A 627 -23.75 24.73 -5.49
C SER A 627 -22.40 24.87 -6.19
N GLU A 628 -21.31 25.09 -5.46
CA GLU A 628 -20.01 25.48 -6.02
C GLU A 628 -18.87 24.56 -5.56
N PRO A 629 -18.45 23.56 -6.37
CA PRO A 629 -17.36 22.66 -6.02
C PRO A 629 -16.02 23.37 -5.72
N SER A 630 -15.76 24.52 -6.36
CA SER A 630 -14.57 25.35 -6.12
C SER A 630 -14.50 25.90 -4.69
N VAL A 631 -15.66 26.22 -4.07
CA VAL A 631 -15.73 26.70 -2.69
C VAL A 631 -15.36 25.58 -1.72
N ALA A 632 -15.88 24.37 -1.94
CA ALA A 632 -15.52 23.19 -1.16
C ALA A 632 -14.02 22.86 -1.28
N ALA A 633 -13.47 22.92 -2.48
CA ALA A 633 -12.03 22.71 -2.72
C ALA A 633 -11.15 23.77 -2.02
N ALA A 634 -11.54 25.05 -2.09
CA ALA A 634 -10.84 26.12 -1.40
C ALA A 634 -10.88 25.95 0.14
N TRP A 635 -12.03 25.51 0.68
CA TRP A 635 -12.16 25.23 2.11
C TRP A 635 -11.30 24.05 2.55
N VAL A 636 -11.29 22.94 1.80
CA VAL A 636 -10.43 21.77 2.09
C VAL A 636 -8.96 22.18 2.06
N LYS A 637 -8.54 22.93 1.04
CA LYS A 637 -7.16 23.43 0.93
C LYS A 637 -6.76 24.26 2.15
N THR A 638 -7.62 25.19 2.57
CA THR A 638 -7.32 26.16 3.62
C THR A 638 -7.38 25.56 5.02
N ASN A 639 -8.34 24.68 5.30
CA ASN A 639 -8.66 24.25 6.66
C ASN A 639 -8.20 22.82 6.97
N VAL A 640 -7.93 22.01 5.95
CA VAL A 640 -7.51 20.61 6.12
C VAL A 640 -6.10 20.41 5.56
N GLN A 641 -5.89 20.69 4.27
CA GLN A 641 -4.63 20.41 3.60
C GLN A 641 -3.45 21.21 4.18
N ALA A 642 -3.67 22.48 4.57
CA ALA A 642 -2.65 23.34 5.16
C ALA A 642 -2.10 22.85 6.53
N PHE A 643 -2.85 21.99 7.22
CA PHE A 643 -2.51 21.48 8.56
C PHE A 643 -2.16 19.98 8.54
N TYR A 644 -2.41 19.28 7.44
CA TYR A 644 -2.07 17.87 7.25
C TYR A 644 -0.59 17.71 6.83
N PRO A 645 0.16 16.67 7.29
CA PRO A 645 -0.26 15.55 8.15
C PRO A 645 -0.08 15.80 9.65
N GLU A 646 0.35 16.99 10.06
CA GLU A 646 0.71 17.27 11.47
C GLU A 646 -0.53 17.30 12.38
N VAL A 647 -1.69 17.72 11.87
CA VAL A 647 -2.99 17.58 12.52
C VAL A 647 -3.69 16.31 12.06
N SER A 648 -4.16 15.52 13.02
CA SER A 648 -4.80 14.22 12.76
C SER A 648 -6.31 14.35 12.49
N PHE A 649 -6.68 14.78 11.29
CA PHE A 649 -8.09 14.83 10.87
C PHE A 649 -8.70 13.43 10.71
N LYS A 650 -9.90 13.25 11.24
CA LYS A 650 -10.65 11.98 11.18
C LYS A 650 -11.99 12.15 10.47
N TYR A 651 -12.74 13.19 10.82
CA TYR A 651 -14.04 13.49 10.23
C TYR A 651 -14.12 14.93 9.75
N ILE A 652 -14.78 15.13 8.61
CA ILE A 652 -15.37 16.41 8.23
C ILE A 652 -16.89 16.28 8.35
N THR A 653 -17.48 17.04 9.26
CA THR A 653 -18.92 16.99 9.58
C THR A 653 -19.63 18.13 8.89
N VAL A 654 -20.27 17.85 7.76
CA VAL A 654 -20.93 18.86 6.94
C VAL A 654 -22.32 19.16 7.49
N GLY A 655 -22.44 20.27 8.21
CA GLY A 655 -23.64 20.66 8.92
C GLY A 655 -23.78 19.96 10.27
N ASN A 656 -24.22 20.72 11.27
CA ASN A 656 -24.55 20.25 12.60
C ASN A 656 -26.02 20.56 12.91
N GLN A 657 -26.82 19.52 13.15
CA GLN A 657 -28.23 19.66 13.57
C GLN A 657 -29.04 20.56 12.62
N VAL A 658 -28.85 20.37 11.32
CA VAL A 658 -29.37 21.24 10.27
C VAL A 658 -30.91 21.24 10.27
N PRO A 659 -31.57 22.41 10.23
CA PRO A 659 -33.02 22.48 10.20
C PRO A 659 -33.58 21.91 8.89
N MET A 660 -34.81 21.40 8.93
CA MET A 660 -35.47 20.72 7.79
C MET A 660 -35.36 21.49 6.46
N ARG A 661 -35.49 22.83 6.49
CA ARG A 661 -35.44 23.70 5.31
C ARG A 661 -34.09 23.71 4.58
N GLU A 662 -33.01 23.33 5.27
CA GLU A 662 -31.64 23.34 4.75
C GLU A 662 -31.10 21.92 4.47
N MET A 663 -31.88 20.87 4.78
CA MET A 663 -31.49 19.47 4.57
C MET A 663 -31.18 19.13 3.10
N SER A 664 -31.76 19.87 2.13
CA SER A 664 -31.48 19.69 0.71
C SER A 664 -30.04 20.01 0.31
N TYR A 665 -29.32 20.81 1.10
CA TYR A 665 -27.94 21.23 0.79
C TYR A 665 -26.89 20.25 1.33
N ILE A 666 -27.23 19.41 2.31
CA ILE A 666 -26.26 18.58 3.03
C ILE A 666 -25.57 17.58 2.09
N LEU A 667 -26.35 16.75 1.39
CA LEU A 667 -25.77 15.71 0.54
C LEU A 667 -24.91 16.27 -0.61
N PRO A 668 -25.35 17.28 -1.38
CA PRO A 668 -24.49 17.92 -2.38
C PRO A 668 -23.21 18.52 -1.77
N ALA A 669 -23.31 19.20 -0.62
CA ALA A 669 -22.13 19.75 0.06
C ALA A 669 -21.15 18.64 0.51
N MET A 670 -21.66 17.54 1.06
CA MET A 670 -20.87 16.36 1.41
C MET A 670 -20.15 15.76 0.19
N GLN A 671 -20.85 15.66 -0.95
CA GLN A 671 -20.27 15.14 -2.19
C GLN A 671 -19.14 16.03 -2.71
N ASN A 672 -19.31 17.34 -2.67
CA ASN A 672 -18.28 18.30 -3.11
C ASN A 672 -17.05 18.27 -2.18
N ILE A 673 -17.25 18.20 -0.86
CA ILE A 673 -16.15 18.07 0.10
C ILE A 673 -15.42 16.72 -0.05
N TYR A 674 -16.14 15.63 -0.21
CA TYR A 674 -15.55 14.31 -0.45
C TYR A 674 -14.72 14.29 -1.74
N THR A 675 -15.23 14.91 -2.81
CA THR A 675 -14.51 15.04 -4.09
C THR A 675 -13.23 15.85 -3.91
N ALA A 676 -13.31 17.00 -3.24
CA ALA A 676 -12.15 17.84 -2.95
C ALA A 676 -11.08 17.12 -2.12
N LEU A 677 -11.46 16.36 -1.08
CA LEU A 677 -10.53 15.53 -0.31
C LEU A 677 -9.90 14.43 -1.17
N SER A 678 -10.68 13.79 -2.04
CA SER A 678 -10.20 12.73 -2.93
C SER A 678 -9.17 13.23 -3.96
N GLU A 679 -9.40 14.41 -4.54
CA GLU A 679 -8.48 15.02 -5.52
C GLU A 679 -7.09 15.31 -4.94
N VAL A 680 -7.01 15.56 -3.63
CA VAL A 680 -5.74 15.81 -2.93
C VAL A 680 -5.20 14.57 -2.18
N GLY A 681 -5.80 13.39 -2.38
CA GLY A 681 -5.36 12.14 -1.76
C GLY A 681 -5.67 12.01 -0.26
N LEU A 682 -6.65 12.76 0.24
CA LEU A 682 -7.09 12.78 1.64
C LEU A 682 -8.47 12.12 1.85
N ASP A 683 -8.92 11.27 0.93
CA ASP A 683 -10.19 10.51 0.98
C ASP A 683 -10.29 9.49 2.14
N HIS A 684 -9.20 9.28 2.87
CA HIS A 684 -9.20 8.55 4.13
C HIS A 684 -9.86 9.33 5.28
N ILE A 685 -9.91 10.67 5.20
CA ILE A 685 -10.68 11.53 6.11
C ILE A 685 -12.16 11.39 5.75
N LYS A 686 -12.98 10.92 6.69
CA LYS A 686 -14.37 10.56 6.38
C LYS A 686 -15.28 11.79 6.41
N VAL A 687 -16.10 11.94 5.37
CA VAL A 687 -17.12 13.00 5.29
C VAL A 687 -18.45 12.47 5.82
N SER A 688 -19.07 13.22 6.71
CA SER A 688 -20.37 12.88 7.31
C SER A 688 -21.21 14.14 7.56
N THR A 689 -22.34 14.00 8.25
CA THR A 689 -23.16 15.07 8.80
C THR A 689 -23.62 14.67 10.20
N SER A 690 -23.94 15.65 11.06
CA SER A 690 -24.46 15.39 12.42
C SER A 690 -25.97 15.63 12.48
N VAL A 691 -26.75 14.59 12.79
CA VAL A 691 -28.22 14.65 12.88
C VAL A 691 -28.72 14.66 14.33
N ARG A 692 -29.91 15.22 14.55
CA ARG A 692 -30.62 15.14 15.84
C ARG A 692 -31.56 13.93 15.89
N ARG A 693 -32.07 13.63 17.09
CA ARG A 693 -33.11 12.61 17.31
C ARG A 693 -34.37 12.83 16.46
N ASP A 694 -34.73 14.07 16.14
CA ASP A 694 -35.96 14.42 15.41
C ASP A 694 -36.03 13.90 13.97
N VAL A 695 -34.92 13.36 13.43
CA VAL A 695 -34.96 12.60 12.18
C VAL A 695 -35.73 11.29 12.32
N LEU A 696 -35.79 10.72 13.53
CA LEU A 696 -36.55 9.51 13.84
C LEU A 696 -38.02 9.85 14.08
N GLY A 697 -38.92 9.11 13.42
CA GLY A 697 -40.35 9.12 13.71
C GLY A 697 -40.71 8.07 14.74
N VAL A 698 -40.29 6.83 14.50
CA VAL A 698 -40.45 5.70 15.42
C VAL A 698 -39.10 5.40 16.05
N SER A 699 -39.08 5.20 17.37
CA SER A 699 -37.85 4.87 18.13
C SER A 699 -38.07 3.86 19.26
N TYR A 700 -39.30 3.35 19.40
CA TYR A 700 -39.66 2.34 20.38
C TYR A 700 -40.59 1.29 19.75
N PRO A 701 -40.29 -0.01 19.92
CA PRO A 701 -39.00 -0.54 20.39
C PRO A 701 -37.86 -0.16 19.41
N PRO A 702 -36.57 -0.24 19.81
CA PRO A 702 -35.46 0.16 18.95
C PRO A 702 -35.38 -0.56 17.58
N SER A 703 -35.84 -1.80 17.48
CA SER A 703 -35.96 -2.55 16.21
C SER A 703 -36.92 -1.89 15.22
N ASP A 704 -37.95 -1.18 15.71
CA ASP A 704 -38.91 -0.45 14.90
C ASP A 704 -38.41 0.95 14.48
N GLY A 705 -37.20 1.34 14.92
CA GLY A 705 -36.53 2.57 14.53
C GLY A 705 -36.71 2.91 13.04
N ALA A 706 -37.25 4.09 12.75
CA ALA A 706 -37.52 4.54 11.39
C ALA A 706 -37.44 6.07 11.29
N PHE A 707 -36.91 6.57 10.16
CA PHE A 707 -36.96 8.00 9.87
C PHE A 707 -38.40 8.49 9.73
N THR A 708 -38.67 9.76 10.04
CA THR A 708 -39.97 10.35 9.72
C THR A 708 -40.16 10.38 8.20
N SER A 709 -41.41 10.25 7.72
CA SER A 709 -41.70 10.33 6.28
C SER A 709 -41.21 11.64 5.64
N ALA A 710 -41.16 12.72 6.44
CA ALA A 710 -40.64 14.02 6.01
C ALA A 710 -39.12 14.03 5.80
N MET A 711 -38.37 13.27 6.61
CA MET A 711 -36.91 13.21 6.58
C MET A 711 -36.37 12.08 5.72
N GLU A 712 -37.14 11.02 5.48
CA GLU A 712 -36.72 9.86 4.71
C GLU A 712 -36.18 10.24 3.32
N LYS A 713 -36.82 11.20 2.64
CA LYS A 713 -36.38 11.71 1.32
C LYS A 713 -34.98 12.33 1.32
N TYR A 714 -34.48 12.79 2.48
CA TYR A 714 -33.12 13.33 2.64
C TYR A 714 -32.18 12.29 3.24
N MET A 715 -32.64 11.54 4.25
CA MET A 715 -31.82 10.56 4.96
C MET A 715 -31.49 9.34 4.12
N ALA A 716 -32.42 8.83 3.31
CA ALA A 716 -32.16 7.66 2.46
C ALA A 716 -30.98 7.87 1.49
N PRO A 717 -30.95 8.90 0.62
CA PRO A 717 -29.83 9.11 -0.28
C PRO A 717 -28.53 9.48 0.47
N LEU A 718 -28.64 10.16 1.62
CA LEU A 718 -27.50 10.48 2.46
C LEU A 718 -26.85 9.22 3.05
N VAL A 719 -27.64 8.33 3.63
CA VAL A 719 -27.19 7.06 4.21
C VAL A 719 -26.58 6.16 3.13
N GLN A 720 -27.17 6.12 1.94
CA GLN A 720 -26.60 5.39 0.80
C GLN A 720 -25.25 5.96 0.35
N PHE A 721 -25.10 7.29 0.38
CA PHE A 721 -23.83 7.93 0.10
C PHE A 721 -22.78 7.59 1.16
N LEU A 722 -23.13 7.63 2.45
CA LEU A 722 -22.25 7.21 3.55
C LEU A 722 -21.78 5.75 3.39
N ALA A 723 -22.70 4.84 3.05
CA ALA A 723 -22.39 3.43 2.78
C ALA A 723 -21.40 3.30 1.61
N LYS A 724 -21.59 4.08 0.54
CA LYS A 724 -20.73 4.08 -0.64
C LYS A 724 -19.28 4.48 -0.31
N ILE A 725 -19.09 5.49 0.53
CA ILE A 725 -17.76 6.03 0.90
C ILE A 725 -17.17 5.38 2.17
N GLY A 726 -17.89 4.46 2.80
CA GLY A 726 -17.49 3.80 4.05
C GLY A 726 -17.32 4.79 5.21
N ALA A 727 -18.26 5.74 5.34
CA ALA A 727 -18.29 6.75 6.40
C ALA A 727 -19.45 6.49 7.38
N PRO A 728 -19.31 6.86 8.66
CA PRO A 728 -20.41 6.76 9.63
C PRO A 728 -21.42 7.89 9.45
N LEU A 729 -22.62 7.74 10.03
CA LEU A 729 -23.52 8.84 10.36
C LEU A 729 -23.16 9.38 11.74
N LEU A 730 -23.00 10.69 11.88
CA LEU A 730 -22.83 11.34 13.17
C LEU A 730 -24.21 11.70 13.75
N ALA A 731 -24.41 11.49 15.05
CA ALA A 731 -25.69 11.76 15.70
C ALA A 731 -25.54 12.36 17.09
N SER A 732 -26.35 13.37 17.36
CA SER A 732 -26.56 13.97 18.67
C SER A 732 -27.48 13.09 19.51
N VAL A 733 -26.99 12.56 20.64
CA VAL A 733 -27.74 11.63 21.50
C VAL A 733 -27.73 12.13 22.93
N PHE A 734 -28.85 12.70 23.37
CA PHE A 734 -29.04 13.24 24.72
C PHE A 734 -30.22 12.56 25.43
N PRO A 735 -29.96 11.50 26.21
CA PRO A 735 -30.94 10.87 27.09
C PRO A 735 -31.61 11.88 28.04
N TYR A 736 -30.88 12.90 28.49
CA TYR A 736 -31.41 13.99 29.32
C TYR A 736 -32.69 14.62 28.73
N PHE A 737 -32.64 15.09 27.48
CA PHE A 737 -33.80 15.72 26.83
C PHE A 737 -34.97 14.76 26.68
N THR A 738 -34.67 13.49 26.38
CA THR A 738 -35.70 12.47 26.25
C THR A 738 -36.38 12.20 27.60
N TYR A 739 -35.62 12.16 28.70
CA TYR A 739 -36.13 12.02 30.05
C TYR A 739 -36.98 13.22 30.50
N VAL A 740 -36.45 14.45 30.42
CA VAL A 740 -37.17 15.63 30.95
C VAL A 740 -38.47 15.93 30.22
N HIS A 741 -38.59 15.54 28.94
CA HIS A 741 -39.84 15.67 28.19
C HIS A 741 -40.81 14.49 28.37
N ASN A 742 -40.40 13.39 29.01
CA ASN A 742 -41.21 12.17 29.16
C ASN A 742 -41.08 11.54 30.57
N GLN A 743 -41.02 12.36 31.62
CA GLN A 743 -40.78 11.89 33.00
C GLN A 743 -41.85 10.92 33.53
N ALA A 744 -43.03 10.89 32.93
CA ALA A 744 -44.09 9.94 33.29
C ALA A 744 -43.78 8.50 32.84
N ASP A 745 -43.05 8.34 31.73
CA ASP A 745 -42.84 7.05 31.07
C ASP A 745 -41.37 6.59 31.12
N ILE A 746 -40.44 7.51 31.39
CA ILE A 746 -39.00 7.24 31.39
C ILE A 746 -38.44 7.45 32.79
N ASP A 747 -38.02 6.36 33.42
CA ASP A 747 -37.29 6.40 34.68
C ASP A 747 -35.92 7.06 34.48
N ILE A 748 -35.51 7.88 35.46
CA ILE A 748 -34.21 8.55 35.41
C ILE A 748 -33.05 7.54 35.40
N ASP A 749 -33.22 6.39 36.06
CA ASP A 749 -32.20 5.34 36.10
C ASP A 749 -31.95 4.72 34.73
N TYR A 750 -32.97 4.68 33.88
CA TYR A 750 -32.83 4.27 32.48
C TYR A 750 -32.01 5.29 31.67
N ALA A 751 -32.16 6.59 31.98
CA ALA A 751 -31.42 7.66 31.31
C ALA A 751 -29.98 7.83 31.83
N LEU A 752 -29.71 7.48 33.10
CA LEU A 752 -28.42 7.64 33.79
C LEU A 752 -27.52 6.39 33.76
N PHE A 753 -27.91 5.34 33.03
CA PHE A 753 -27.25 4.03 33.02
C PHE A 753 -27.23 3.30 34.39
N THR A 754 -28.17 3.61 35.29
CA THR A 754 -28.24 3.06 36.66
C THR A 754 -29.38 2.05 36.86
N SER A 755 -30.17 1.76 35.81
CA SER A 755 -31.25 0.78 35.91
C SER A 755 -30.74 -0.60 36.35
N PRO A 756 -31.39 -1.27 37.32
CA PRO A 756 -30.92 -2.54 37.88
C PRO A 756 -31.04 -3.74 36.91
N GLY A 757 -31.76 -3.57 35.79
CA GLY A 757 -31.94 -4.61 34.79
C GLY A 757 -32.48 -4.08 33.45
N PRO A 758 -32.76 -4.96 32.48
CA PRO A 758 -33.36 -4.56 31.21
C PRO A 758 -34.68 -3.81 31.40
N VAL A 759 -34.79 -2.63 30.80
CA VAL A 759 -36.01 -1.80 30.80
C VAL A 759 -36.85 -2.08 29.57
N VAL A 760 -36.21 -2.29 28.41
CA VAL A 760 -36.88 -2.64 27.16
C VAL A 760 -36.37 -3.98 26.67
N GLN A 761 -37.30 -4.93 26.52
CA GLN A 761 -37.07 -6.22 25.85
C GLN A 761 -37.57 -6.11 24.40
N ASP A 762 -36.65 -6.23 23.45
CA ASP A 762 -36.93 -6.06 22.02
C ASP A 762 -36.44 -7.29 21.24
N GLY A 763 -37.31 -8.30 21.15
CA GLY A 763 -36.94 -9.61 20.64
C GLY A 763 -35.78 -10.21 21.43
N ALA A 764 -34.63 -10.41 20.78
CA ALA A 764 -33.40 -10.93 21.39
C ALA A 764 -32.52 -9.86 22.06
N TYR A 765 -32.86 -8.57 21.92
CA TYR A 765 -32.06 -7.46 22.44
C TYR A 765 -32.64 -6.92 23.75
N ASN A 766 -31.74 -6.68 24.71
CA ASN A 766 -32.09 -6.19 26.05
C ASN A 766 -31.47 -4.81 26.24
N TYR A 767 -32.32 -3.78 26.41
CA TYR A 767 -31.86 -2.42 26.62
C TYR A 767 -32.01 -2.03 28.10
N GLN A 768 -30.88 -1.82 28.77
CA GLN A 768 -30.80 -1.39 30.16
C GLN A 768 -30.61 0.13 30.30
N ASN A 769 -30.28 0.82 29.21
CA ASN A 769 -30.12 2.27 29.20
C ASN A 769 -30.69 2.91 27.91
N LEU A 770 -31.13 4.16 28.03
CA LEU A 770 -31.79 4.91 26.97
C LEU A 770 -30.83 5.31 25.84
N PHE A 771 -29.54 5.43 26.12
CA PHE A 771 -28.51 5.69 25.12
C PHE A 771 -28.46 4.57 24.08
N ASP A 772 -28.35 3.32 24.52
CA ASP A 772 -28.33 2.14 23.63
C ASP A 772 -29.60 2.05 22.79
N ALA A 773 -30.76 2.22 23.43
CA ALA A 773 -32.04 2.18 22.73
C ALA A 773 -32.14 3.26 21.64
N THR A 774 -31.62 4.46 21.89
CA THR A 774 -31.62 5.55 20.92
C THR A 774 -30.65 5.30 19.77
N VAL A 775 -29.44 4.81 20.07
CA VAL A 775 -28.43 4.47 19.06
C VAL A 775 -28.91 3.31 18.17
N ASP A 776 -29.52 2.28 18.75
CA ASP A 776 -30.01 1.13 17.98
C ASP A 776 -31.28 1.44 17.18
N ALA A 777 -32.10 2.41 17.63
CA ALA A 777 -33.17 2.95 16.80
C ALA A 777 -32.64 3.65 15.54
N LEU A 778 -31.53 4.39 15.63
CA LEU A 778 -30.86 4.97 14.46
C LEU A 778 -30.31 3.89 13.52
N TYR A 779 -29.68 2.84 14.07
CA TYR A 779 -29.23 1.72 13.26
C TYR A 779 -30.37 1.05 12.50
N SER A 780 -31.49 0.76 13.18
CA SER A 780 -32.68 0.17 12.54
C SER A 780 -33.27 1.08 11.47
N ALA A 781 -33.28 2.40 11.68
CA ALA A 781 -33.75 3.36 10.68
C ALA A 781 -32.84 3.39 9.44
N MET A 782 -31.52 3.38 9.61
CA MET A 782 -30.56 3.33 8.50
C MET A 782 -30.66 2.02 7.71
N GLU A 783 -30.83 0.88 8.39
CA GLU A 783 -31.00 -0.43 7.73
C GLU A 783 -32.19 -0.43 6.76
N LYS A 784 -33.32 0.19 7.15
CA LYS A 784 -34.54 0.29 6.32
C LYS A 784 -34.35 1.10 5.02
N VAL A 785 -33.33 1.94 4.94
CA VAL A 785 -33.02 2.76 3.75
C VAL A 785 -31.74 2.33 3.02
N GLY A 786 -31.25 1.12 3.30
CA GLY A 786 -30.08 0.53 2.64
C GLY A 786 -28.72 0.85 3.29
N GLY A 787 -28.73 1.30 4.55
CA GLY A 787 -27.55 1.69 5.33
C GLY A 787 -27.03 0.64 6.30
N SER A 788 -27.19 -0.66 6.02
CA SER A 788 -26.82 -1.73 6.98
C SER A 788 -25.35 -1.74 7.38
N THR A 789 -24.46 -1.21 6.52
CA THR A 789 -23.01 -1.09 6.73
C THR A 789 -22.60 0.28 7.34
N VAL A 790 -23.53 1.22 7.48
CA VAL A 790 -23.25 2.55 8.03
C VAL A 790 -23.25 2.48 9.55
N ARG A 791 -22.13 2.91 10.17
CA ARG A 791 -22.02 3.00 11.62
C ARG A 791 -22.55 4.32 12.17
N VAL A 792 -22.91 4.33 13.44
CA VAL A 792 -23.23 5.55 14.20
C VAL A 792 -21.99 5.98 15.00
N VAL A 793 -21.63 7.25 14.87
CA VAL A 793 -20.75 7.96 15.83
C VAL A 793 -21.64 8.91 16.62
N VAL A 794 -21.62 8.82 17.95
CA VAL A 794 -22.34 9.78 18.78
C VAL A 794 -21.51 11.05 18.84
N SER A 795 -21.92 12.06 18.08
CA SER A 795 -21.14 13.26 17.83
C SER A 795 -21.24 14.28 18.96
N ASP A 796 -22.26 14.16 19.80
CA ASP A 796 -22.41 14.89 21.06
C ASP A 796 -23.40 14.15 21.98
N SER A 797 -23.02 14.05 23.26
CA SER A 797 -23.85 13.50 24.32
C SER A 797 -23.40 14.09 25.66
N GLY A 798 -24.35 14.41 26.53
CA GLY A 798 -24.04 15.02 27.82
C GLY A 798 -25.25 15.15 28.73
N TRP A 799 -24.99 15.67 29.93
CA TRP A 799 -26.02 15.93 30.93
C TRP A 799 -25.68 17.25 31.65
N PRO A 800 -26.60 18.23 31.70
CA PRO A 800 -26.32 19.53 32.28
C PRO A 800 -26.17 19.45 33.80
N SER A 801 -25.28 20.25 34.36
CA SER A 801 -24.96 20.25 35.79
C SER A 801 -25.80 21.22 36.63
N ALA A 802 -26.54 22.12 35.99
CA ALA A 802 -27.43 23.11 36.60
C ALA A 802 -28.44 23.69 35.58
N GLY A 803 -29.37 24.52 36.05
CA GLY A 803 -30.26 25.34 35.21
C GLY A 803 -31.63 24.73 34.88
N ALA A 804 -31.94 23.50 35.31
CA ALA A 804 -33.23 22.84 35.06
C ALA A 804 -33.48 21.62 35.98
N PRO A 805 -34.71 21.05 35.99
CA PRO A 805 -34.99 19.80 36.69
C PRO A 805 -34.04 18.66 36.28
N ALA A 806 -33.58 17.89 37.28
CA ALA A 806 -32.60 16.82 37.13
C ALA A 806 -31.21 17.23 36.57
N ALA A 807 -30.99 18.51 36.27
CA ALA A 807 -29.69 19.06 35.92
C ALA A 807 -28.91 19.36 37.21
N THR A 808 -28.15 18.38 37.70
CA THR A 808 -27.33 18.48 38.92
C THR A 808 -25.93 17.99 38.64
N LYS A 809 -24.93 18.46 39.40
CA LYS A 809 -23.55 17.97 39.32
C LYS A 809 -23.46 16.45 39.52
N ASP A 810 -24.26 15.88 40.41
CA ASP A 810 -24.27 14.44 40.69
C ASP A 810 -24.83 13.62 39.53
N ASN A 811 -25.93 14.08 38.92
CA ASN A 811 -26.49 13.41 37.74
C ASN A 811 -25.56 13.55 36.53
N ALA A 812 -24.98 14.74 36.33
CA ALA A 812 -24.02 14.98 35.26
C ALA A 812 -22.79 14.07 35.38
N LYS A 813 -22.20 13.99 36.58
CA LYS A 813 -21.11 13.07 36.89
C LYS A 813 -21.49 11.62 36.62
N THR A 814 -22.66 11.19 37.10
CA THR A 814 -23.15 9.80 36.96
C THR A 814 -23.30 9.44 35.48
N TYR A 815 -23.99 10.29 34.71
CA TYR A 815 -24.20 10.08 33.28
C TYR A 815 -22.87 9.99 32.53
N ILE A 816 -21.98 10.98 32.69
CA ILE A 816 -20.72 11.05 31.94
C ILE A 816 -19.79 9.90 32.30
N GLN A 817 -19.63 9.60 33.60
CA GLN A 817 -18.75 8.51 34.01
C GLN A 817 -19.27 7.14 33.51
N ASN A 818 -20.58 6.92 33.55
CA ASN A 818 -21.17 5.69 33.05
C ASN A 818 -21.09 5.59 31.53
N LEU A 819 -21.27 6.70 30.81
CA LEU A 819 -21.08 6.76 29.35
C LEU A 819 -19.65 6.35 28.97
N ILE A 820 -18.63 6.93 29.63
CA ILE A 820 -17.22 6.57 29.43
C ILE A 820 -16.99 5.06 29.67
N ASN A 821 -17.58 4.52 30.74
CA ASN A 821 -17.44 3.11 31.10
C ASN A 821 -18.20 2.17 30.15
N HIS A 822 -19.23 2.68 29.46
CA HIS A 822 -20.16 1.89 28.65
C HIS A 822 -19.74 1.77 27.19
N VAL A 823 -19.39 2.88 26.54
CA VAL A 823 -19.26 2.95 25.07
C VAL A 823 -18.23 1.99 24.46
N GLY A 824 -17.25 1.54 25.23
CA GLY A 824 -16.29 0.52 24.80
C GLY A 824 -16.91 -0.87 24.54
N LYS A 825 -18.11 -1.14 25.06
CA LYS A 825 -18.85 -2.39 24.88
C LYS A 825 -19.74 -2.39 23.63
N GLY A 826 -20.14 -1.19 23.17
CA GLY A 826 -21.16 -1.03 22.13
C GLY A 826 -22.57 -1.16 22.66
N THR A 827 -23.51 -1.34 21.74
CA THR A 827 -24.96 -1.47 22.01
C THR A 827 -25.41 -2.93 21.85
N PRO A 828 -26.61 -3.32 22.33
CA PRO A 828 -27.16 -4.66 22.12
C PRO A 828 -27.18 -5.12 20.66
N LYS A 829 -27.60 -4.27 19.71
CA LYS A 829 -27.65 -4.58 18.27
C LYS A 829 -26.27 -4.49 17.60
N ARG A 830 -25.34 -3.70 18.15
CA ARG A 830 -23.98 -3.50 17.64
C ARG A 830 -22.97 -3.57 18.79
N PRO A 831 -22.57 -4.79 19.22
CA PRO A 831 -21.65 -5.00 20.34
C PRO A 831 -20.18 -4.75 19.95
N VAL A 832 -19.93 -3.55 19.42
CA VAL A 832 -18.62 -3.03 19.03
C VAL A 832 -18.49 -1.61 19.58
N PRO A 833 -17.29 -1.13 19.94
CA PRO A 833 -17.13 0.17 20.56
C PRO A 833 -17.83 1.30 19.79
N THR A 834 -18.67 2.07 20.47
CA THR A 834 -19.39 3.21 19.91
C THR A 834 -18.58 4.47 20.13
N GLU A 835 -18.00 5.03 19.07
CA GLU A 835 -17.29 6.30 19.20
C GLU A 835 -18.25 7.41 19.61
N THR A 836 -17.90 8.13 20.67
CA THR A 836 -18.76 9.08 21.35
C THR A 836 -17.99 10.32 21.77
N TYR A 837 -18.54 11.50 21.50
CA TYR A 837 -17.98 12.77 21.95
C TYR A 837 -18.85 13.34 23.07
N ILE A 838 -18.23 13.64 24.21
CA ILE A 838 -18.90 14.26 25.34
C ILE A 838 -19.09 15.75 25.06
N PHE A 839 -20.30 16.23 25.26
CA PHE A 839 -20.64 17.64 25.19
C PHE A 839 -20.77 18.21 26.62
N ALA A 840 -19.88 19.10 27.07
CA ALA A 840 -18.74 19.71 26.37
C ALA A 840 -17.53 19.97 27.30
N MET A 841 -16.40 20.43 26.75
CA MET A 841 -15.18 20.67 27.52
C MET A 841 -15.38 21.69 28.65
N PHE A 842 -16.06 22.81 28.37
CA PHE A 842 -16.25 23.91 29.31
C PHE A 842 -17.71 24.32 29.46
N ASN A 843 -18.04 24.95 30.59
CA ASN A 843 -19.25 25.77 30.71
C ASN A 843 -19.12 27.00 29.81
N GLU A 844 -20.12 27.27 28.96
CA GLU A 844 -20.07 28.28 27.90
C GLU A 844 -20.98 29.47 28.24
N ASN A 845 -20.42 30.52 28.83
CA ASN A 845 -21.19 31.63 29.41
C ASN A 845 -21.88 32.55 28.38
N GLU A 846 -21.49 32.51 27.11
CA GLU A 846 -22.10 33.33 26.05
C GLU A 846 -23.17 32.59 25.24
N LYS A 847 -23.50 31.33 25.58
CA LYS A 847 -24.62 30.65 24.94
C LYS A 847 -25.95 31.34 25.22
N THR A 848 -26.70 31.59 24.15
CA THR A 848 -28.08 32.12 24.19
C THR A 848 -29.09 30.97 24.31
N GLY A 849 -30.23 31.20 24.94
CA GLY A 849 -31.27 30.18 25.12
C GLY A 849 -31.45 29.79 26.59
N ASP A 850 -31.89 28.56 26.83
CA ASP A 850 -32.17 28.03 28.15
C ASP A 850 -30.91 27.99 29.04
N GLU A 851 -31.09 28.17 30.35
CA GLU A 851 -29.98 28.22 31.31
C GLU A 851 -29.10 26.97 31.28
N ILE A 852 -29.67 25.81 30.97
CA ILE A 852 -28.96 24.53 30.84
C ILE A 852 -27.83 24.56 29.82
N GLU A 853 -27.95 25.35 28.74
CA GLU A 853 -26.98 25.38 27.65
C GLU A 853 -25.59 25.84 28.13
N ARG A 854 -25.58 26.65 29.20
CA ARG A 854 -24.38 27.20 29.83
C ARG A 854 -23.70 26.22 30.80
N ASN A 855 -24.29 25.06 31.07
CA ASN A 855 -23.95 24.19 32.19
C ASN A 855 -23.57 22.73 31.80
N PHE A 856 -23.17 22.50 30.54
CA PHE A 856 -22.74 21.18 30.03
C PHE A 856 -21.24 20.88 30.22
N GLY A 857 -20.47 21.79 30.80
CA GLY A 857 -19.02 21.68 30.93
C GLY A 857 -18.56 20.53 31.82
N LEU A 858 -17.47 19.88 31.40
CA LEU A 858 -16.66 19.03 32.27
C LEU A 858 -15.75 19.86 33.19
N PHE A 859 -15.30 21.01 32.70
CA PHE A 859 -14.44 21.95 33.40
C PHE A 859 -15.05 23.34 33.46
N GLU A 860 -14.73 24.07 34.52
CA GLU A 860 -14.93 25.51 34.57
C GLU A 860 -13.87 26.22 33.71
N PRO A 861 -14.08 27.50 33.36
CA PRO A 861 -13.11 28.25 32.55
C PRO A 861 -11.73 28.42 33.21
N ASP A 862 -11.60 28.23 34.51
CA ASP A 862 -10.30 28.18 35.22
C ASP A 862 -9.60 26.81 35.15
N LYS A 863 -10.15 25.87 34.37
CA LYS A 863 -9.72 24.47 34.18
C LYS A 863 -9.96 23.57 35.40
N SER A 864 -10.63 24.04 36.44
CA SER A 864 -11.07 23.18 37.54
C SER A 864 -12.20 22.26 37.07
N PRO A 865 -12.26 20.99 37.51
CA PRO A 865 -13.34 20.10 37.12
C PRO A 865 -14.66 20.53 37.78
N VAL A 866 -15.75 20.62 37.02
CA VAL A 866 -17.10 20.90 37.56
C VAL A 866 -17.53 19.78 38.51
N TYR A 867 -17.14 18.55 38.16
CA TYR A 867 -17.28 17.31 38.92
C TYR A 867 -16.14 16.34 38.56
N PRO A 868 -15.72 15.44 39.46
CA PRO A 868 -14.60 14.54 39.19
C PRO A 868 -14.96 13.44 38.18
N ILE A 869 -14.18 13.33 37.10
CA ILE A 869 -14.31 12.34 36.01
C ILE A 869 -12.98 11.61 35.77
N SER A 870 -13.06 10.32 35.43
CA SER A 870 -11.93 9.53 34.94
C SER A 870 -12.17 9.05 33.52
N PHE A 871 -11.28 9.44 32.60
CA PHE A 871 -11.23 8.93 31.23
C PHE A 871 -10.52 7.56 31.11
N SER A 872 -9.87 7.10 32.17
CA SER A 872 -9.26 5.77 32.23
C SER A 872 -10.29 4.74 32.73
N SER A 873 -10.52 3.66 31.98
CA SER A 873 -11.29 2.53 32.50
C SER A 873 -10.45 1.83 33.57
N LYS A 874 -10.95 1.79 34.81
CA LYS A 874 -10.40 0.85 35.79
C LYS A 874 -10.66 -0.55 35.22
N LYS A 875 -9.60 -1.32 35.00
CA LYS A 875 -9.72 -2.77 34.77
C LYS A 875 -10.48 -3.34 35.97
N GLY A 876 -11.72 -3.76 35.73
CA GLY A 876 -12.45 -4.65 36.63
C GLY A 876 -11.87 -6.05 36.56
#